data_AF-C8N7N7-F1
#
_entry.id   AF-C8N7N7-F1
#
_cell.length_a   1.000
_cell.length_b   1.000
_cell.length_c   1.000
_cell.angle_alpha   90.00
_cell.angle_beta   90.00
_cell.angle_gamma   90.00
#
_symmetry.space_group_name_H-M   'P 1'
#
loop_
_entity.id
_entity.type
_entity.pdbx_description
1 polymer ?
#
loop_
_entity_poly.entity_id
_entity_poly.type
_entity_poly.pdbx_seq_one_letter_code
_entity_poly.pdbx_strand_id
1 'polypeptide(L)'
;MKLTNLSLAVMVAVGVAACGGSGDDNSNKPADPPKQPTPNQPQQPQQPEAQTNPQQAVDPTGTHVVDDKDLTKQNTVGTLQYIRRDGSQYDRVLNPSKPASASPLLGTTLNEQNPRLTNIVLARQDITRADGTPVKAQFTGSDNPMPLKANGEIIQDSVTNSNSLQQENFRNVDVLAGMYDLHANQLETDSTDTSKLKEAEAKHFKTDNLDERNQFSRRMTDRTFEYDVVNDERFPSTLYTPAGGAPTDMPLTAILSPTTHTIMVGGNPTYPWKDINGNEFTVYKRTLPAVGNGKASTVVTPADATERKFGKDLVWWSAPQTAFENTFTRNGGKTTATDPAFEDGTIAGVPNKARKFAGDIENSHAATNGLIRIGSINYNSGAAPTLPTLGQELNFNKETNKWEDHHNTTTRIFGRYHLATVDGKNNELKPVALNSFSGVRSFAAAYEEGDKNKITQYSIGAIPSTLKHVQYGRVTTNLDLDAGQDGYPDGFIRSPFANKGDDNTVDNYFYRGTDATTIEQMAALPSNQTAVYNGHALMYGIDNSYHGSGGRNLPNAFAGTASGIGLGNFVEARVDFGKKRVLGEVYNEWLLDPSKAATTRDKLVRFQGNITGNTVIGSADRTYVAGDDCAIFKASFFGEKAEEMGGSFNTVQDTSKYGDAYGQNDWGGVFGASKGSATSNTFQGDDGNNNYGQNNYSQL
;
A
#
# COMPACT_ATOMS: atom_id res chain seq x y z
N MET A 1 -16.86 8.30 -37.85
CA MET A 1 -16.29 9.61 -37.45
C MET A 1 -14.78 9.46 -37.41
N LYS A 2 -14.00 10.54 -37.64
CA LYS A 2 -12.53 10.48 -37.63
C LYS A 2 -12.01 10.79 -36.23
N LEU A 3 -10.97 10.07 -35.79
CA LEU A 3 -10.11 10.46 -34.68
C LEU A 3 -8.81 11.03 -35.26
N THR A 4 -8.24 12.03 -34.58
CA THR A 4 -7.02 12.73 -35.01
C THR A 4 -6.19 13.16 -33.81
N ASN A 5 -4.88 13.09 -33.97
CA ASN A 5 -3.79 13.70 -33.17
C ASN A 5 -3.18 12.83 -32.04
N LEU A 6 -1.98 12.30 -32.32
CA LEU A 6 -0.99 11.90 -31.31
C LEU A 6 0.41 12.33 -31.80
N SER A 7 0.96 13.44 -31.28
CA SER A 7 2.19 14.06 -31.77
C SER A 7 3.47 13.60 -31.04
N LEU A 8 4.60 13.70 -31.74
CA LEU A 8 5.93 13.15 -31.45
C LEU A 8 6.83 14.15 -30.70
N ALA A 9 7.84 13.67 -29.97
CA ALA A 9 8.96 14.46 -29.42
C ALA A 9 10.29 13.71 -29.61
N VAL A 10 11.41 14.42 -29.78
CA VAL A 10 12.70 13.87 -30.28
C VAL A 10 13.86 14.22 -29.33
N MET A 11 14.74 13.26 -29.03
CA MET A 11 15.89 13.38 -28.11
C MET A 11 17.13 14.06 -28.73
N VAL A 12 17.94 14.75 -27.91
CA VAL A 12 19.39 14.97 -28.10
C VAL A 12 20.09 14.97 -26.72
N ALA A 13 21.31 14.43 -26.63
CA ALA A 13 22.00 14.13 -25.36
C ALA A 13 23.16 15.08 -24.98
N VAL A 14 23.28 15.40 -23.67
CA VAL A 14 24.47 15.82 -22.88
C VAL A 14 24.13 15.52 -21.40
N GLY A 15 24.99 15.12 -20.46
CA GLY A 15 26.42 14.75 -20.44
C GLY A 15 26.85 14.43 -18.98
N VAL A 16 27.95 13.69 -18.75
CA VAL A 16 28.23 13.06 -17.43
C VAL A 16 29.14 13.90 -16.52
N ALA A 17 28.75 14.04 -15.25
CA ALA A 17 29.64 14.33 -14.12
C ALA A 17 29.42 13.24 -13.05
N ALA A 18 30.50 12.63 -12.54
CA ALA A 18 30.44 11.51 -11.60
C ALA A 18 30.95 11.90 -10.22
N CYS A 19 30.21 11.53 -9.17
CA CYS A 19 30.72 11.42 -7.80
C CYS A 19 30.98 9.95 -7.50
N GLY A 20 32.22 9.61 -7.15
CA GLY A 20 32.67 8.22 -6.97
C GLY A 20 32.36 7.63 -5.60
N GLY A 21 32.34 6.30 -5.53
CA GLY A 21 32.11 5.55 -4.29
C GLY A 21 33.31 5.51 -3.34
N SER A 22 33.04 5.09 -2.11
CA SER A 22 34.05 4.87 -1.07
C SER A 22 34.93 3.66 -1.40
N GLY A 23 36.25 3.82 -1.34
CA GLY A 23 37.23 2.74 -1.50
C GLY A 23 37.77 2.28 -0.16
N ASP A 24 37.87 0.95 0.04
CA ASP A 24 38.55 0.34 1.18
C ASP A 24 40.07 0.42 1.01
N ASP A 25 40.78 1.11 1.91
CA ASP A 25 42.25 1.06 1.98
C ASP A 25 42.71 0.52 3.34
N ASN A 26 42.95 -0.79 3.37
CA ASN A 26 43.43 -1.52 4.55
C ASN A 26 44.94 -1.73 4.45
N SER A 27 45.75 -0.82 5.02
CA SER A 27 47.22 -0.98 5.06
C SER A 27 47.88 -0.56 6.38
N ASN A 28 48.69 -1.49 6.92
CA ASN A 28 49.44 -1.32 8.16
C ASN A 28 50.55 -0.26 8.05
N LYS A 29 50.64 0.65 9.02
CA LYS A 29 51.88 1.41 9.30
C LYS A 29 52.04 1.65 10.81
N PRO A 30 53.28 1.64 11.39
CA PRO A 30 53.46 1.63 12.84
C PRO A 30 53.05 2.92 13.55
N ALA A 31 52.65 2.81 14.81
CA ALA A 31 52.24 3.93 15.66
C ALA A 31 53.43 4.71 16.25
N ASP A 32 53.36 6.04 16.17
CA ASP A 32 54.20 6.96 16.95
C ASP A 32 53.62 7.19 18.37
N PRO A 33 54.45 7.51 19.38
CA PRO A 33 54.02 7.62 20.77
C PRO A 33 53.18 8.88 21.05
N PRO A 34 52.27 8.83 22.04
CA PRO A 34 51.29 9.90 22.27
C PRO A 34 51.92 11.18 22.85
N LYS A 35 51.60 12.33 22.25
CA LYS A 35 51.82 13.66 22.84
C LYS A 35 50.73 13.99 23.86
N GLN A 36 51.11 14.70 24.93
CA GLN A 36 50.22 15.11 26.01
C GLN A 36 49.09 16.05 25.54
N PRO A 37 47.90 16.00 26.18
CA PRO A 37 46.77 16.84 25.81
C PRO A 37 47.04 18.32 26.13
N THR A 38 46.85 19.16 25.12
CA THR A 38 46.79 20.62 25.28
C THR A 38 45.32 21.00 25.53
N PRO A 39 44.98 21.91 26.46
CA PRO A 39 43.59 22.20 26.83
C PRO A 39 42.76 22.68 25.63
N ASN A 40 41.58 22.07 25.46
CA ASN A 40 40.66 22.35 24.36
C ASN A 40 40.28 23.85 24.29
N GLN A 41 40.58 24.48 23.15
CA GLN A 41 39.75 25.59 22.69
C GLN A 41 38.35 25.04 22.34
N PRO A 42 37.27 25.83 22.53
CA PRO A 42 35.95 25.41 22.09
C PRO A 42 35.98 25.18 20.57
N GLN A 43 35.70 23.95 20.12
CA GLN A 43 35.38 23.73 18.71
C GLN A 43 34.13 24.56 18.41
N GLN A 44 34.19 25.41 17.38
CA GLN A 44 32.97 25.92 16.76
C GLN A 44 32.10 24.72 16.38
N PRO A 45 30.76 24.81 16.51
CA PRO A 45 29.88 23.81 15.93
C PRO A 45 30.30 23.58 14.48
N GLN A 46 30.57 22.32 14.11
CA GLN A 46 30.70 21.99 12.69
C GLN A 46 29.43 22.48 12.02
N GLN A 47 29.59 23.39 11.06
CA GLN A 47 28.52 23.78 10.17
C GLN A 47 27.97 22.48 9.56
N PRO A 48 26.64 22.29 9.48
CA PRO A 48 26.08 21.16 8.77
C PRO A 48 26.73 21.10 7.39
N GLU A 49 27.22 19.92 6.99
CA GLU A 49 27.61 19.69 5.61
C GLU A 49 26.44 20.14 4.73
N ALA A 50 26.75 20.97 3.74
CA ALA A 50 25.72 21.61 2.93
C ALA A 50 24.88 20.51 2.29
N GLN A 51 23.58 20.47 2.64
CA GLN A 51 22.63 19.59 1.97
C GLN A 51 22.78 19.82 0.48
N THR A 52 23.16 18.75 -0.23
CA THR A 52 22.97 18.58 -1.67
C THR A 52 21.63 19.20 -2.03
N ASN A 53 21.64 20.29 -2.81
CA ASN A 53 20.41 20.98 -3.16
C ASN A 53 19.52 19.96 -3.88
N PRO A 54 18.37 19.52 -3.33
CA PRO A 54 17.64 18.37 -3.87
C PRO A 54 17.22 18.58 -5.33
N GLN A 55 17.07 19.84 -5.73
CA GLN A 55 16.77 20.21 -7.10
C GLN A 55 17.94 19.95 -8.05
N GLN A 56 19.22 20.03 -7.62
CA GLN A 56 20.38 19.75 -8.48
C GLN A 56 20.53 18.27 -8.86
N ALA A 57 19.92 17.33 -8.11
CA ALA A 57 19.94 15.91 -8.47
C ALA A 57 19.02 15.58 -9.67
N VAL A 58 18.05 16.45 -9.97
CA VAL A 58 16.99 16.22 -10.97
C VAL A 58 16.96 17.30 -12.06
N ASP A 59 17.23 18.55 -11.68
CA ASP A 59 17.53 19.70 -12.54
C ASP A 59 18.89 20.31 -12.12
N PRO A 60 20.02 19.64 -12.45
CA PRO A 60 21.36 20.18 -12.18
C PRO A 60 21.62 21.54 -12.83
N THR A 61 20.82 21.89 -13.85
CA THR A 61 20.98 23.11 -14.63
C THR A 61 20.22 24.32 -14.07
N GLY A 62 19.24 24.10 -13.18
CA GLY A 62 18.30 25.13 -12.72
C GLY A 62 17.43 25.70 -13.84
N THR A 63 17.23 24.98 -14.95
CA THR A 63 16.47 25.47 -16.12
C THR A 63 14.97 25.25 -15.99
N HIS A 64 14.52 24.52 -14.97
CA HIS A 64 13.16 23.98 -14.85
C HIS A 64 12.77 23.02 -15.99
N VAL A 65 13.74 22.48 -16.73
CA VAL A 65 13.52 21.43 -17.72
C VAL A 65 13.92 20.08 -17.11
N VAL A 66 12.92 19.23 -16.87
CA VAL A 66 13.08 17.88 -16.31
C VAL A 66 12.32 16.91 -17.21
N ASP A 67 12.92 15.76 -17.55
CA ASP A 67 12.28 14.73 -18.39
C ASP A 67 11.72 15.31 -19.72
N ASP A 68 12.51 16.14 -20.41
CA ASP A 68 12.13 16.89 -21.62
C ASP A 68 10.91 17.83 -21.45
N LYS A 69 10.55 18.20 -20.22
CA LYS A 69 9.43 19.09 -19.91
C LYS A 69 9.90 20.33 -19.19
N ASP A 70 9.65 21.47 -19.83
CA ASP A 70 9.69 22.77 -19.18
C ASP A 70 8.51 22.89 -18.21
N LEU A 71 8.79 22.70 -16.91
CA LEU A 71 7.80 22.70 -15.84
C LEU A 71 7.16 24.10 -15.61
N THR A 72 7.68 25.15 -16.24
CA THR A 72 7.05 26.48 -16.25
C THR A 72 6.00 26.64 -17.35
N LYS A 73 5.94 25.70 -18.31
CA LYS A 73 5.07 25.76 -19.50
C LYS A 73 4.20 24.51 -19.71
N GLN A 74 4.52 23.38 -19.07
CA GLN A 74 3.83 22.11 -19.25
C GLN A 74 3.37 21.54 -17.91
N ASN A 75 2.10 21.16 -17.81
CA ASN A 75 1.58 20.45 -16.64
C ASN A 75 2.09 18.99 -16.65
N THR A 76 2.36 18.43 -15.48
CA THR A 76 2.63 17.00 -15.31
C THR A 76 1.42 16.26 -14.77
N VAL A 77 1.25 15.00 -15.20
CA VAL A 77 0.06 14.18 -14.92
C VAL A 77 0.37 12.85 -14.25
N GLY A 78 1.64 12.54 -13.98
CA GLY A 78 2.07 11.25 -13.43
C GLY A 78 3.55 10.92 -13.63
N THR A 79 3.94 9.72 -13.20
CA THR A 79 5.19 9.02 -13.58
C THR A 79 4.98 7.50 -13.50
N LEU A 80 5.89 6.70 -14.06
CA LEU A 80 5.80 5.25 -14.16
C LEU A 80 7.19 4.58 -14.08
N GLN A 81 7.75 4.36 -12.88
CA GLN A 81 9.04 3.69 -12.71
C GLN A 81 8.92 2.16 -12.83
N TYR A 82 9.96 1.49 -13.34
CA TYR A 82 9.89 0.05 -13.58
C TYR A 82 11.06 -0.74 -12.98
N ILE A 83 10.78 -1.99 -12.64
CA ILE A 83 11.75 -3.01 -12.25
C ILE A 83 11.48 -4.27 -13.08
N ARG A 84 12.42 -4.65 -13.96
CA ARG A 84 12.36 -5.86 -14.79
C ARG A 84 13.04 -7.04 -14.10
N ARG A 85 12.57 -8.26 -14.38
CA ARG A 85 13.18 -9.51 -13.93
C ARG A 85 14.29 -10.00 -14.87
N ASP A 86 15.01 -11.05 -14.46
CA ASP A 86 16.22 -11.50 -15.14
C ASP A 86 15.95 -12.27 -16.44
N GLY A 87 14.77 -12.87 -16.61
CA GLY A 87 14.28 -13.41 -17.88
C GLY A 87 13.72 -12.36 -18.85
N SER A 88 13.15 -11.24 -18.37
CA SER A 88 12.48 -10.24 -19.24
C SER A 88 13.42 -9.53 -20.20
N GLN A 89 13.15 -9.62 -21.51
CA GLN A 89 13.89 -8.94 -22.57
C GLN A 89 13.58 -7.43 -22.68
N TYR A 90 12.57 -6.92 -21.97
CA TYR A 90 12.22 -5.50 -21.92
C TYR A 90 13.43 -4.59 -21.63
N ASP A 91 13.61 -3.56 -22.46
CA ASP A 91 14.71 -2.58 -22.46
C ASP A 91 16.15 -3.13 -22.43
N ARG A 92 16.35 -4.45 -22.50
CA ARG A 92 17.66 -5.10 -22.25
C ARG A 92 18.74 -4.70 -23.25
N VAL A 93 18.37 -4.17 -24.41
CA VAL A 93 19.30 -3.60 -25.40
C VAL A 93 19.91 -2.27 -24.94
N LEU A 94 19.12 -1.41 -24.27
CA LEU A 94 19.59 -0.13 -23.73
C LEU A 94 20.12 -0.27 -22.30
N ASN A 95 19.60 -1.26 -21.58
CA ASN A 95 19.89 -1.54 -20.18
C ASN A 95 20.15 -3.05 -19.96
N PRO A 96 21.36 -3.55 -20.32
CA PRO A 96 21.65 -4.98 -20.29
C PRO A 96 21.78 -5.56 -18.87
N SER A 97 22.36 -4.80 -17.94
CA SER A 97 22.81 -5.31 -16.64
C SER A 97 22.06 -4.77 -15.42
N LYS A 98 21.25 -3.71 -15.56
CA LYS A 98 20.53 -3.10 -14.43
C LYS A 98 19.02 -3.38 -14.53
N PRO A 99 18.39 -4.00 -13.52
CA PRO A 99 16.97 -4.37 -13.59
C PRO A 99 15.99 -3.20 -13.36
N ALA A 100 16.40 -2.09 -12.73
CA ALA A 100 15.51 -0.95 -12.45
C ALA A 100 15.78 0.26 -13.35
N SER A 101 14.77 1.11 -13.51
CA SER A 101 14.90 2.43 -14.16
C SER A 101 14.14 3.51 -13.41
N ALA A 102 14.75 4.69 -13.35
CA ALA A 102 14.04 5.94 -13.12
C ALA A 102 13.18 6.26 -14.36
N SER A 103 12.07 6.96 -14.16
CA SER A 103 11.11 7.21 -15.25
C SER A 103 10.66 8.65 -15.35
N PRO A 104 10.32 9.07 -16.59
CA PRO A 104 10.00 10.44 -16.87
C PRO A 104 8.63 10.83 -16.32
N LEU A 105 8.52 12.08 -15.89
CA LEU A 105 7.25 12.77 -15.73
C LEU A 105 6.41 12.60 -17.00
N LEU A 106 5.10 12.36 -16.84
CA LEU A 106 4.13 12.29 -17.92
C LEU A 106 3.52 13.68 -18.13
N GLY A 107 3.41 14.14 -19.38
CA GLY A 107 3.00 15.52 -19.70
C GLY A 107 1.71 15.67 -20.52
N THR A 108 1.08 14.57 -20.96
CA THR A 108 -0.13 14.64 -21.80
C THR A 108 -1.37 14.36 -20.98
N THR A 109 -2.40 15.22 -21.09
CA THR A 109 -3.61 15.12 -20.25
C THR A 109 -4.37 13.80 -20.45
N LEU A 110 -4.73 13.15 -19.34
CA LEU A 110 -5.54 11.93 -19.36
C LEU A 110 -7.04 12.22 -19.54
N ASN A 111 -7.48 13.47 -19.43
CA ASN A 111 -8.90 13.85 -19.50
C ASN A 111 -9.54 13.51 -20.85
N GLU A 112 -8.78 13.62 -21.94
CA GLU A 112 -9.24 13.32 -23.29
C GLU A 112 -8.82 11.91 -23.72
N GLN A 113 -7.65 11.45 -23.27
CA GLN A 113 -7.08 10.16 -23.67
C GLN A 113 -7.73 8.98 -22.97
N ASN A 114 -7.92 9.07 -21.66
CA ASN A 114 -8.39 7.98 -20.81
C ASN A 114 -8.95 8.54 -19.47
N PRO A 115 -10.09 9.27 -19.50
CA PRO A 115 -10.66 9.95 -18.32
C PRO A 115 -11.12 9.02 -17.19
N ARG A 116 -11.14 7.70 -17.45
CA ARG A 116 -11.60 6.64 -16.56
C ARG A 116 -10.49 5.65 -16.19
N LEU A 117 -9.26 5.91 -16.64
CA LEU A 117 -8.05 5.18 -16.28
C LEU A 117 -8.17 3.65 -16.50
N THR A 118 -8.79 3.22 -17.61
CA THR A 118 -9.10 1.80 -17.93
C THR A 118 -7.96 1.00 -18.54
N ASN A 119 -7.01 1.68 -19.18
CA ASN A 119 -5.68 1.19 -19.54
C ASN A 119 -4.57 2.01 -18.88
N ILE A 120 -3.33 1.56 -19.03
CA ILE A 120 -2.10 2.29 -18.72
C ILE A 120 -1.04 2.00 -19.77
N VAL A 121 -0.40 3.05 -20.31
CA VAL A 121 0.76 2.92 -21.20
C VAL A 121 2.01 2.70 -20.35
N LEU A 122 2.66 1.56 -20.56
CA LEU A 122 3.79 1.07 -19.77
C LEU A 122 5.14 1.31 -20.44
N ALA A 123 5.17 1.26 -21.77
CA ALA A 123 6.39 1.51 -22.55
C ALA A 123 6.10 2.31 -23.81
N ARG A 124 7.11 3.04 -24.28
CA ARG A 124 7.15 3.64 -25.63
C ARG A 124 8.43 3.18 -26.30
N GLN A 125 8.27 2.49 -27.41
CA GLN A 125 9.34 1.78 -28.12
C GLN A 125 9.00 1.88 -29.60
N ASP A 126 9.56 2.88 -30.30
CA ASP A 126 9.38 3.07 -31.74
C ASP A 126 10.26 2.07 -32.51
N ILE A 127 9.77 0.84 -32.68
CA ILE A 127 10.52 -0.31 -33.24
C ILE A 127 9.62 -1.21 -34.10
N THR A 128 10.19 -2.24 -34.74
CA THR A 128 9.44 -3.25 -35.49
C THR A 128 9.78 -4.65 -34.97
N ARG A 129 8.75 -5.48 -34.76
CA ARG A 129 8.91 -6.90 -34.39
C ARG A 129 9.48 -7.74 -35.53
N ALA A 130 9.92 -8.95 -35.20
CA ALA A 130 10.34 -9.97 -36.17
C ALA A 130 9.22 -10.40 -37.13
N ASP A 131 7.95 -10.30 -36.71
CA ASP A 131 6.76 -10.55 -37.55
C ASP A 131 6.39 -9.38 -38.49
N GLY A 132 7.10 -8.24 -38.40
CA GLY A 132 6.83 -7.03 -39.18
C GLY A 132 5.86 -6.03 -38.54
N THR A 133 5.27 -6.34 -37.38
CA THR A 133 4.37 -5.42 -36.65
C THR A 133 5.16 -4.22 -36.12
N PRO A 134 4.78 -2.98 -36.48
CA PRO A 134 5.34 -1.79 -35.85
C PRO A 134 4.82 -1.68 -34.42
N VAL A 135 5.73 -1.52 -33.48
CA VAL A 135 5.45 -1.15 -32.09
C VAL A 135 5.81 0.33 -31.94
N LYS A 136 4.96 1.05 -31.23
CA LYS A 136 5.13 2.45 -30.82
C LYS A 136 4.99 2.57 -29.32
N ALA A 137 4.01 1.87 -28.76
CA ALA A 137 3.77 1.84 -27.33
C ALA A 137 3.19 0.50 -26.88
N GLN A 138 3.55 0.11 -25.67
CA GLN A 138 2.94 -1.02 -24.98
C GLN A 138 2.01 -0.52 -23.88
N PHE A 139 0.83 -1.11 -23.76
CA PHE A 139 -0.15 -0.78 -22.73
C PHE A 139 -0.75 -2.03 -22.10
N THR A 140 -1.41 -1.91 -20.96
CA THR A 140 -2.27 -2.98 -20.42
C THR A 140 -3.60 -2.44 -19.90
N GLY A 141 -4.55 -3.32 -19.60
CA GLY A 141 -5.95 -2.99 -19.35
C GLY A 141 -6.82 -3.15 -20.60
N SER A 142 -7.78 -2.24 -20.82
CA SER A 142 -8.72 -2.30 -21.97
C SER A 142 -8.55 -1.10 -22.91
N ASP A 143 -8.65 -1.35 -24.22
CA ASP A 143 -8.82 -0.32 -25.24
C ASP A 143 -10.06 0.57 -25.02
N ASN A 144 -11.08 0.05 -24.35
CA ASN A 144 -12.33 0.75 -24.10
C ASN A 144 -12.18 1.76 -22.95
N PRO A 145 -12.56 3.04 -23.12
CA PRO A 145 -12.57 4.00 -22.02
C PRO A 145 -13.64 3.69 -20.96
N MET A 146 -14.62 2.82 -21.23
CA MET A 146 -15.68 2.46 -20.30
C MET A 146 -15.33 1.14 -19.59
N PRO A 147 -15.17 1.09 -18.25
CA PRO A 147 -14.92 -0.17 -17.54
C PRO A 147 -16.16 -1.06 -17.41
N LEU A 148 -17.36 -0.48 -17.43
CA LEU A 148 -18.65 -1.16 -17.27
C LEU A 148 -19.68 -0.66 -18.29
N LYS A 149 -20.64 -1.52 -18.62
CA LYS A 149 -21.89 -1.15 -19.30
C LYS A 149 -22.84 -0.46 -18.32
N ALA A 150 -23.86 0.22 -18.84
CA ALA A 150 -24.89 0.89 -18.03
C ALA A 150 -25.73 -0.07 -17.15
N ASN A 151 -25.68 -1.39 -17.40
CA ASN A 151 -26.32 -2.41 -16.55
C ASN A 151 -25.35 -3.08 -15.55
N GLY A 152 -24.14 -2.54 -15.40
CA GLY A 152 -23.07 -3.03 -14.50
C GLY A 152 -22.34 -4.29 -14.98
N GLU A 153 -22.56 -4.76 -16.21
CA GLU A 153 -21.71 -5.79 -16.81
C GLU A 153 -20.31 -5.23 -17.10
N ILE A 154 -19.29 -6.09 -16.89
CA ILE A 154 -17.89 -5.76 -17.20
C ILE A 154 -17.70 -5.55 -18.71
N ILE A 155 -16.90 -4.54 -19.06
CA ILE A 155 -16.37 -4.36 -20.40
C ILE A 155 -14.92 -4.85 -20.40
N GLN A 156 -14.67 -5.91 -21.15
CA GLN A 156 -13.33 -6.44 -21.43
C GLN A 156 -12.69 -5.69 -22.60
N ASP A 157 -11.40 -5.93 -22.84
CA ASP A 157 -10.70 -5.48 -24.04
C ASP A 157 -11.40 -5.99 -25.31
N SER A 158 -11.68 -5.09 -26.26
CA SER A 158 -12.49 -5.40 -27.44
C SER A 158 -11.75 -6.19 -28.52
N VAL A 159 -10.41 -6.21 -28.47
CA VAL A 159 -9.55 -6.87 -29.45
C VAL A 159 -9.22 -8.29 -29.01
N THR A 160 -8.86 -8.50 -27.73
CA THR A 160 -8.44 -9.83 -27.24
C THR A 160 -9.39 -10.49 -26.23
N ASN A 161 -10.51 -9.83 -25.86
CA ASN A 161 -11.42 -10.27 -24.78
C ASN A 161 -10.71 -10.46 -23.42
N SER A 162 -9.56 -9.81 -23.23
CA SER A 162 -8.81 -9.87 -21.98
C SER A 162 -9.40 -8.95 -20.91
N ASN A 163 -9.05 -9.21 -19.64
CA ASN A 163 -9.47 -8.39 -18.50
C ASN A 163 -9.12 -6.89 -18.69
N SER A 164 -10.04 -6.02 -18.30
CA SER A 164 -9.77 -4.60 -18.08
C SER A 164 -8.93 -4.38 -16.82
N LEU A 165 -8.32 -3.19 -16.67
CA LEU A 165 -7.50 -2.88 -15.49
C LEU A 165 -8.31 -2.97 -14.18
N GLN A 166 -9.58 -2.56 -14.22
CA GLN A 166 -10.50 -2.63 -13.08
C GLN A 166 -10.91 -4.09 -12.76
N GLN A 167 -11.14 -4.92 -13.77
CA GLN A 167 -11.43 -6.36 -13.55
C GLN A 167 -10.22 -7.09 -12.95
N GLU A 168 -9.01 -6.77 -13.40
CA GLU A 168 -7.79 -7.36 -12.86
C GLU A 168 -7.53 -6.89 -11.41
N ASN A 169 -7.66 -5.58 -11.16
CA ASN A 169 -7.43 -5.02 -9.83
C ASN A 169 -8.49 -5.44 -8.80
N PHE A 170 -9.72 -5.72 -9.22
CA PHE A 170 -10.81 -6.23 -8.37
C PHE A 170 -10.37 -7.47 -7.59
N ARG A 171 -9.74 -8.44 -8.26
CA ARG A 171 -9.24 -9.70 -7.68
C ARG A 171 -8.19 -9.51 -6.59
N ASN A 172 -7.53 -8.35 -6.57
CA ASN A 172 -6.34 -8.09 -5.77
C ASN A 172 -6.59 -7.06 -4.64
N VAL A 173 -7.46 -6.07 -4.85
CA VAL A 173 -7.63 -4.92 -3.95
C VAL A 173 -9.10 -4.62 -3.65
N ASP A 174 -9.44 -4.59 -2.36
CA ASP A 174 -10.66 -3.97 -1.83
C ASP A 174 -10.34 -3.30 -0.49
N VAL A 175 -10.37 -1.96 -0.44
CA VAL A 175 -9.91 -1.18 0.73
C VAL A 175 -10.72 -1.42 2.00
N LEU A 176 -11.86 -2.11 1.93
CA LEU A 176 -12.70 -2.49 3.08
C LEU A 176 -12.67 -4.00 3.40
N ALA A 177 -11.80 -4.77 2.74
CA ALA A 177 -11.70 -6.22 2.88
C ALA A 177 -11.58 -6.68 4.34
N GLY A 178 -12.24 -7.80 4.67
CA GLY A 178 -12.23 -8.46 5.98
C GLY A 178 -12.92 -7.71 7.13
N MET A 179 -13.24 -6.42 6.98
CA MET A 179 -13.96 -5.63 7.99
C MET A 179 -15.42 -5.37 7.60
N TYR A 180 -15.74 -5.31 6.29
CA TYR A 180 -17.09 -5.00 5.81
C TYR A 180 -17.59 -5.99 4.75
N ASP A 181 -18.80 -6.51 4.97
CA ASP A 181 -19.47 -7.43 4.06
C ASP A 181 -20.04 -6.68 2.84
N LEU A 182 -19.68 -7.17 1.66
CA LEU A 182 -20.16 -6.73 0.33
C LEU A 182 -21.63 -7.14 0.06
N HIS A 183 -22.55 -6.80 0.97
CA HIS A 183 -23.99 -7.13 0.90
C HIS A 183 -24.31 -8.57 0.44
N ALA A 184 -23.48 -9.53 0.85
CA ALA A 184 -23.45 -10.88 0.31
C ALA A 184 -24.51 -11.85 0.88
N ASN A 185 -25.61 -11.35 1.46
CA ASN A 185 -26.69 -12.15 2.06
C ASN A 185 -27.56 -12.92 1.02
N GLN A 186 -27.08 -13.13 -0.20
CA GLN A 186 -27.83 -13.80 -1.29
C GLN A 186 -27.01 -14.70 -2.21
N LEU A 187 -25.70 -14.91 -1.94
CA LEU A 187 -24.87 -15.80 -2.74
C LEU A 187 -24.20 -16.83 -1.83
N GLU A 188 -24.92 -17.92 -1.58
CA GLU A 188 -24.31 -19.20 -1.21
C GLU A 188 -23.49 -19.68 -2.43
N THR A 189 -22.16 -19.53 -2.36
CA THR A 189 -21.24 -19.70 -3.50
C THR A 189 -20.92 -21.15 -3.86
N ASP A 190 -21.58 -22.13 -3.24
CA ASP A 190 -21.47 -23.56 -3.62
C ASP A 190 -22.17 -23.89 -4.96
N SER A 191 -22.57 -22.88 -5.74
CA SER A 191 -23.23 -23.06 -7.03
C SER A 191 -22.23 -23.12 -8.19
N THR A 192 -22.17 -24.27 -8.87
CA THR A 192 -21.44 -24.47 -10.13
C THR A 192 -22.10 -23.82 -11.36
N ASP A 193 -23.13 -23.00 -11.15
CA ASP A 193 -23.85 -22.26 -12.18
C ASP A 193 -23.11 -20.95 -12.53
N THR A 194 -22.50 -20.92 -13.71
CA THR A 194 -21.76 -19.75 -14.23
C THR A 194 -22.64 -18.51 -14.39
N SER A 195 -23.97 -18.64 -14.42
CA SER A 195 -24.90 -17.52 -14.44
C SER A 195 -24.93 -16.80 -13.10
N LYS A 196 -24.86 -17.54 -11.98
CA LYS A 196 -24.86 -16.98 -10.62
C LYS A 196 -23.50 -16.40 -10.25
N LEU A 197 -22.42 -16.99 -10.72
CA LEU A 197 -21.07 -16.41 -10.58
C LEU A 197 -21.00 -15.05 -11.29
N LYS A 198 -21.49 -14.95 -12.53
CA LYS A 198 -21.61 -13.66 -13.25
C LYS A 198 -22.54 -12.66 -12.55
N GLU A 199 -23.59 -13.13 -11.89
CA GLU A 199 -24.45 -12.28 -11.05
C GLU A 199 -23.71 -11.76 -9.81
N ALA A 200 -22.82 -12.57 -9.21
CA ALA A 200 -21.94 -12.17 -8.11
C ALA A 200 -20.95 -11.10 -8.57
N GLU A 201 -20.13 -11.38 -9.59
CA GLU A 201 -19.20 -10.41 -10.20
C GLU A 201 -19.92 -9.07 -10.50
N ALA A 202 -21.09 -9.13 -11.14
CA ALA A 202 -21.88 -7.96 -11.47
C ALA A 202 -22.42 -7.21 -10.24
N LYS A 203 -22.60 -7.84 -9.08
CA LYS A 203 -23.01 -7.15 -7.82
C LYS A 203 -21.86 -6.31 -7.25
N HIS A 204 -20.61 -6.79 -7.31
CA HIS A 204 -19.46 -6.00 -6.84
C HIS A 204 -19.27 -4.72 -7.66
N PHE A 205 -19.44 -4.80 -8.98
CA PHE A 205 -19.44 -3.65 -9.89
C PHE A 205 -20.75 -2.82 -9.88
N LYS A 206 -21.65 -3.04 -8.90
CA LYS A 206 -22.90 -2.27 -8.66
C LYS A 206 -23.01 -1.70 -7.25
N THR A 207 -22.17 -2.11 -6.32
CA THR A 207 -22.10 -1.49 -4.99
C THR A 207 -21.15 -0.31 -4.99
N ASP A 208 -21.61 0.85 -4.54
CA ASP A 208 -20.70 1.89 -4.05
C ASP A 208 -20.37 1.58 -2.58
N ASN A 209 -19.23 2.06 -2.08
CA ASN A 209 -18.80 1.88 -0.68
C ASN A 209 -19.51 2.85 0.27
N LEU A 210 -20.17 3.88 -0.25
CA LEU A 210 -20.93 4.87 0.51
C LEU A 210 -22.42 4.85 0.15
N ASP A 211 -23.26 5.15 1.13
CA ASP A 211 -24.69 5.39 0.96
C ASP A 211 -25.00 6.86 0.60
N GLU A 212 -26.29 7.18 0.43
CA GLU A 212 -26.75 8.54 0.12
C GLU A 212 -26.52 9.58 1.24
N ARG A 213 -25.97 9.16 2.39
CA ARG A 213 -25.63 10.00 3.55
C ARG A 213 -24.11 10.08 3.77
N ASN A 214 -23.31 9.54 2.84
CA ASN A 214 -21.86 9.35 2.97
C ASN A 214 -21.45 8.48 4.18
N GLN A 215 -22.33 7.58 4.63
CA GLN A 215 -21.98 6.51 5.56
C GLN A 215 -21.59 5.26 4.77
N PHE A 216 -20.92 4.28 5.40
CA PHE A 216 -20.55 3.06 4.68
C PHE A 216 -21.82 2.29 4.31
N SER A 217 -22.00 2.01 3.02
CA SER A 217 -23.11 1.23 2.49
C SER A 217 -23.04 -0.25 2.86
N ARG A 218 -21.83 -0.72 3.20
CA ARG A 218 -21.52 -2.09 3.59
C ARG A 218 -21.69 -2.28 5.09
N ARG A 219 -22.25 -3.41 5.50
CA ARG A 219 -22.36 -3.78 6.92
C ARG A 219 -20.97 -4.21 7.44
N MET A 220 -20.57 -3.78 8.64
CA MET A 220 -19.42 -4.43 9.30
C MET A 220 -19.73 -5.91 9.50
N THR A 221 -18.78 -6.80 9.19
CA THR A 221 -18.96 -8.23 9.43
C THR A 221 -18.88 -8.51 10.93
N ASP A 222 -19.90 -9.16 11.47
CA ASP A 222 -19.87 -9.84 12.77
C ASP A 222 -19.34 -11.28 12.66
N ARG A 223 -19.11 -11.73 11.42
CA ARG A 223 -18.78 -13.11 11.08
C ARG A 223 -17.34 -13.43 11.43
N THR A 224 -17.18 -14.61 12.01
CA THR A 224 -15.95 -15.39 11.91
C THR A 224 -15.56 -15.48 10.45
N PHE A 225 -14.47 -14.82 10.06
CA PHE A 225 -13.67 -15.39 9.00
C PHE A 225 -13.02 -16.62 9.62
N GLU A 226 -13.45 -17.77 9.10
CA GLU A 226 -13.07 -19.10 9.54
C GLU A 226 -11.58 -19.16 9.91
N TYR A 227 -11.30 -19.76 11.08
CA TYR A 227 -10.00 -20.38 11.35
C TYR A 227 -9.89 -21.78 10.69
N ASP A 228 -10.88 -22.10 9.85
CA ASP A 228 -10.85 -23.13 8.80
C ASP A 228 -10.44 -22.48 7.46
N VAL A 229 -9.79 -23.24 6.58
CA VAL A 229 -9.46 -22.84 5.19
C VAL A 229 -8.42 -21.69 5.02
N VAL A 230 -7.43 -21.58 5.91
CA VAL A 230 -6.04 -21.33 5.46
C VAL A 230 -5.11 -22.30 6.19
N ASN A 231 -4.78 -23.42 5.52
CA ASN A 231 -3.93 -24.56 5.93
C ASN A 231 -4.63 -25.88 6.38
N ASP A 232 -5.97 -26.00 6.37
CA ASP A 232 -6.75 -27.25 6.66
C ASP A 232 -6.27 -28.10 7.85
N GLU A 233 -5.58 -27.48 8.81
CA GLU A 233 -5.33 -28.03 10.13
C GLU A 233 -6.65 -27.98 10.89
N ARG A 234 -7.44 -29.05 10.80
CA ARG A 234 -8.60 -29.27 11.67
C ARG A 234 -8.20 -29.18 13.14
N PHE A 235 -8.39 -28.02 13.75
CA PHE A 235 -8.35 -27.90 15.19
C PHE A 235 -9.69 -28.30 15.79
N PRO A 236 -9.71 -29.16 16.82
CA PRO A 236 -10.93 -29.53 17.48
C PRO A 236 -11.56 -28.30 18.15
N SER A 237 -12.87 -28.21 18.03
CA SER A 237 -13.77 -27.20 18.60
C SER A 237 -13.74 -27.04 20.13
N THR A 238 -12.78 -27.66 20.82
CA THR A 238 -12.85 -28.04 22.23
C THR A 238 -12.23 -27.04 23.21
N LEU A 239 -11.61 -25.94 22.75
CA LEU A 239 -11.04 -24.92 23.63
C LEU A 239 -12.01 -23.80 24.04
N TYR A 240 -13.19 -23.70 23.41
CA TYR A 240 -14.32 -22.94 23.96
C TYR A 240 -15.68 -23.59 23.67
N THR A 241 -15.85 -24.84 24.10
CA THR A 241 -17.19 -25.35 24.38
C THR A 241 -17.61 -24.88 25.77
N PRO A 242 -18.59 -23.98 25.93
CA PRO A 242 -19.30 -23.88 27.20
C PRO A 242 -19.89 -25.28 27.49
N ALA A 243 -19.72 -25.79 28.71
CA ALA A 243 -19.89 -27.21 29.02
C ALA A 243 -21.20 -27.82 28.45
N GLY A 244 -21.07 -28.59 27.35
CA GLY A 244 -22.19 -29.23 26.65
C GLY A 244 -22.63 -28.61 25.31
N GLY A 245 -21.98 -27.55 24.80
CA GLY A 245 -22.29 -26.91 23.52
C GLY A 245 -21.46 -27.40 22.31
N ALA A 246 -21.97 -27.14 21.10
CA ALA A 246 -21.21 -27.22 19.85
C ALA A 246 -20.12 -26.12 19.76
N PRO A 247 -19.14 -26.19 18.83
CA PRO A 247 -18.31 -25.03 18.48
C PRO A 247 -19.18 -23.79 18.28
N THR A 248 -18.90 -22.73 19.03
CA THR A 248 -19.51 -21.41 18.82
C THR A 248 -18.48 -20.49 18.18
N ASP A 249 -18.85 -19.90 17.05
CA ASP A 249 -18.10 -18.82 16.40
C ASP A 249 -17.66 -17.75 17.39
N MET A 250 -16.36 -17.43 17.41
CA MET A 250 -15.85 -16.28 18.17
C MET A 250 -15.94 -15.03 17.29
N PRO A 251 -16.81 -14.05 17.62
CA PRO A 251 -16.99 -12.87 16.78
C PRO A 251 -15.69 -12.08 16.67
N LEU A 252 -15.51 -11.39 15.54
CA LEU A 252 -14.47 -10.38 15.36
C LEU A 252 -14.55 -9.37 16.52
N THR A 253 -13.39 -9.00 17.09
CA THR A 253 -13.31 -8.00 18.17
C THR A 253 -12.16 -7.02 17.91
N ALA A 254 -12.17 -5.90 18.62
CA ALA A 254 -11.14 -4.87 18.54
C ALA A 254 -9.75 -5.31 19.08
N ILE A 255 -9.66 -6.49 19.70
CA ILE A 255 -8.46 -6.98 20.40
C ILE A 255 -8.12 -8.42 19.99
N LEU A 256 -6.98 -8.58 19.32
CA LEU A 256 -6.34 -9.89 19.12
C LEU A 256 -5.49 -10.29 20.33
N SER A 257 -5.19 -11.58 20.49
CA SER A 257 -4.17 -12.09 21.40
C SER A 257 -3.48 -13.29 20.75
N PRO A 258 -2.15 -13.31 20.59
CA PRO A 258 -1.46 -14.58 20.48
C PRO A 258 -1.65 -15.32 21.80
N THR A 259 -1.85 -16.64 21.74
CA THR A 259 -2.03 -17.43 22.96
C THR A 259 -1.22 -18.72 22.89
N THR A 260 -0.09 -18.73 23.61
CA THR A 260 0.73 -19.92 23.84
C THR A 260 0.01 -20.86 24.81
N HIS A 261 -0.93 -21.66 24.32
CA HIS A 261 -1.57 -22.71 25.12
C HIS A 261 -0.56 -23.83 25.42
N THR A 262 -0.38 -24.14 26.70
CA THR A 262 0.30 -25.35 27.15
C THR A 262 -0.69 -26.51 27.19
N ILE A 263 -0.43 -27.59 26.44
CA ILE A 263 -1.15 -28.85 26.64
C ILE A 263 -0.32 -29.75 27.55
N MET A 264 -0.98 -30.32 28.55
CA MET A 264 -0.41 -31.34 29.42
C MET A 264 -0.61 -32.72 28.77
N VAL A 265 0.43 -33.28 28.17
CA VAL A 265 0.42 -34.66 27.67
C VAL A 265 1.18 -35.54 28.65
N GLY A 266 0.49 -36.49 29.28
CA GLY A 266 1.12 -37.43 30.23
C GLY A 266 1.74 -36.79 31.48
N GLY A 267 1.35 -35.56 31.84
CA GLY A 267 1.90 -34.82 32.97
C GLY A 267 3.06 -33.88 32.65
N ASN A 268 3.58 -33.90 31.41
CA ASN A 268 4.58 -32.93 30.96
C ASN A 268 3.92 -31.75 30.21
N PRO A 269 4.35 -30.50 30.47
CA PRO A 269 3.90 -29.34 29.71
C PRO A 269 4.57 -29.26 28.34
N THR A 270 3.78 -29.26 27.27
CA THR A 270 4.26 -29.05 25.90
C THR A 270 3.95 -27.62 25.44
N TYR A 271 4.92 -26.93 24.84
CA TYR A 271 4.83 -25.53 24.37
C TYR A 271 5.20 -25.41 22.89
N PRO A 272 4.59 -24.47 22.14
CA PRO A 272 3.16 -24.29 21.94
C PRO A 272 2.79 -24.66 20.48
N TRP A 273 1.50 -24.63 20.16
CA TRP A 273 1.01 -24.87 18.80
C TRP A 273 1.52 -23.82 17.81
N LYS A 274 2.07 -24.33 16.71
CA LYS A 274 2.44 -23.59 15.52
C LYS A 274 1.67 -24.18 14.34
N ASP A 275 1.32 -23.37 13.34
CA ASP A 275 0.87 -23.90 12.05
C ASP A 275 1.97 -24.74 11.38
N ILE A 276 1.66 -25.43 10.28
CA ILE A 276 2.62 -26.20 9.46
C ILE A 276 3.85 -25.38 9.01
N ASN A 277 3.79 -24.05 9.05
CA ASN A 277 4.87 -23.12 8.66
C ASN A 277 5.65 -22.57 9.87
N GLY A 278 5.27 -22.93 11.10
CA GLY A 278 5.96 -22.51 12.32
C GLY A 278 5.39 -21.27 13.04
N ASN A 279 4.21 -20.76 12.65
CA ASN A 279 3.59 -19.53 13.14
C ASN A 279 2.66 -19.76 14.34
N GLU A 280 2.67 -18.86 15.32
CA GLU A 280 1.79 -18.95 16.52
C GLU A 280 0.34 -18.54 16.23
N PHE A 281 -0.62 -19.24 16.86
CA PHE A 281 -2.05 -18.96 16.70
C PHE A 281 -2.51 -17.68 17.43
N THR A 282 -3.43 -16.96 16.79
CA THR A 282 -4.03 -15.72 17.30
C THR A 282 -5.52 -15.94 17.61
N VAL A 283 -6.00 -15.49 18.77
CA VAL A 283 -7.41 -15.55 19.16
C VAL A 283 -7.99 -14.16 19.35
N TYR A 284 -9.28 -14.00 19.09
CA TYR A 284 -10.02 -12.76 19.35
C TYR A 284 -10.49 -12.74 20.81
N LYS A 285 -10.29 -11.64 21.54
CA LYS A 285 -10.72 -11.54 22.94
C LYS A 285 -12.15 -11.03 23.04
N ARG A 286 -13.06 -11.82 23.61
CA ARG A 286 -14.45 -11.39 23.87
C ARG A 286 -14.60 -10.58 25.17
N THR A 287 -13.79 -10.91 26.18
CA THR A 287 -13.82 -10.28 27.52
C THR A 287 -12.39 -10.22 28.05
N LEU A 288 -12.04 -9.18 28.80
CA LEU A 288 -10.80 -9.13 29.59
C LEU A 288 -11.11 -9.44 31.06
N PRO A 289 -10.35 -10.33 31.71
CA PRO A 289 -10.55 -10.61 33.14
C PRO A 289 -10.26 -9.38 33.99
N ALA A 290 -10.88 -9.32 35.18
CA ALA A 290 -10.57 -8.31 36.18
C ALA A 290 -9.09 -8.34 36.58
N VAL A 291 -8.50 -7.17 36.76
CA VAL A 291 -7.16 -7.02 37.33
C VAL A 291 -7.29 -6.57 38.79
N GLY A 292 -6.80 -7.40 39.72
CA GLY A 292 -6.95 -7.17 41.16
C GLY A 292 -8.42 -7.09 41.58
N ASN A 293 -8.79 -6.05 42.31
CA ASN A 293 -10.16 -5.82 42.80
C ASN A 293 -11.06 -5.04 41.79
N GLY A 294 -10.64 -4.92 40.53
CA GLY A 294 -11.44 -4.27 39.48
C GLY A 294 -12.61 -5.13 38.99
N LYS A 295 -13.44 -4.59 38.08
CA LYS A 295 -14.36 -5.41 37.28
C LYS A 295 -13.65 -5.97 36.03
N ALA A 296 -14.29 -6.93 35.38
CA ALA A 296 -13.94 -7.34 34.03
C ALA A 296 -14.21 -6.21 33.01
N SER A 297 -13.67 -6.34 31.80
CA SER A 297 -13.97 -5.43 30.68
C SER A 297 -14.65 -6.16 29.53
N THR A 298 -15.69 -5.54 28.97
CA THR A 298 -16.29 -5.95 27.69
C THR A 298 -15.40 -5.46 26.56
N VAL A 299 -15.05 -6.35 25.62
CA VAL A 299 -14.29 -5.98 24.42
C VAL A 299 -15.26 -5.55 23.32
N VAL A 300 -14.91 -4.49 22.59
CA VAL A 300 -15.69 -3.93 21.50
C VAL A 300 -15.77 -4.90 20.33
N THR A 301 -17.01 -5.16 19.89
CA THR A 301 -17.33 -5.95 18.70
C THR A 301 -17.85 -5.04 17.58
N PRO A 302 -17.95 -5.52 16.32
CA PRO A 302 -18.68 -4.86 15.25
C PRO A 302 -20.11 -4.42 15.60
N ALA A 303 -20.78 -5.11 16.54
CA ALA A 303 -22.10 -4.72 17.04
C ALA A 303 -22.05 -3.53 18.03
N ASP A 304 -20.94 -3.32 18.72
CA ASP A 304 -20.69 -2.15 19.58
C ASP A 304 -20.20 -0.93 18.80
N ALA A 305 -19.64 -1.13 17.60
CA ALA A 305 -19.04 -0.14 16.73
C ALA A 305 -20.06 0.77 16.01
N THR A 306 -21.11 1.18 16.72
CA THR A 306 -22.16 2.11 16.25
C THR A 306 -21.78 3.58 16.43
N GLU A 307 -20.72 3.87 17.19
CA GLU A 307 -20.19 5.22 17.44
C GLU A 307 -18.70 5.32 17.03
N ARG A 308 -18.24 6.50 16.59
CA ARG A 308 -16.84 6.70 16.18
C ARG A 308 -15.83 6.39 17.30
N LYS A 309 -16.19 6.59 18.57
CA LYS A 309 -15.33 6.24 19.73
C LYS A 309 -15.02 4.74 19.83
N PHE A 310 -15.89 3.88 19.30
CA PHE A 310 -15.74 2.41 19.25
C PHE A 310 -15.29 1.91 17.87
N GLY A 311 -14.59 2.74 17.09
CA GLY A 311 -13.98 2.32 15.84
C GLY A 311 -14.93 2.24 14.64
N LYS A 312 -16.14 2.82 14.73
CA LYS A 312 -17.03 2.99 13.57
C LYS A 312 -16.29 3.67 12.40
N ASP A 313 -16.58 3.19 11.18
CA ASP A 313 -16.07 3.67 9.89
C ASP A 313 -14.53 3.56 9.74
N LEU A 314 -13.89 2.65 10.49
CA LEU A 314 -12.46 2.29 10.34
C LEU A 314 -12.27 0.89 9.78
N VAL A 315 -11.08 0.62 9.23
CA VAL A 315 -10.55 -0.74 9.01
C VAL A 315 -9.60 -1.06 10.16
N TRP A 316 -9.97 -2.00 11.02
CA TRP A 316 -9.26 -2.25 12.29
C TRP A 316 -7.95 -3.00 12.08
N TRP A 317 -6.96 -2.74 12.94
CA TRP A 317 -5.74 -3.57 13.01
C TRP A 317 -6.06 -5.04 13.34
N SER A 318 -7.13 -5.28 14.09
CA SER A 318 -7.65 -6.61 14.40
C SER A 318 -8.48 -7.25 13.29
N ALA A 319 -8.59 -6.63 12.10
CA ALA A 319 -9.18 -7.30 10.94
C ALA A 319 -8.44 -8.62 10.63
N PRO A 320 -9.13 -9.60 10.02
CA PRO A 320 -8.55 -10.91 9.71
C PRO A 320 -7.21 -10.81 8.96
N GLN A 321 -6.30 -11.75 9.23
CA GLN A 321 -5.02 -11.83 8.51
C GLN A 321 -5.22 -11.81 6.98
N THR A 322 -6.20 -12.55 6.48
CA THR A 322 -6.58 -12.64 5.07
C THR A 322 -6.95 -11.30 4.42
N ALA A 323 -7.36 -10.30 5.21
CA ALA A 323 -7.65 -8.94 4.75
C ALA A 323 -6.39 -8.17 4.36
N PHE A 324 -5.24 -8.49 4.96
CA PHE A 324 -3.95 -7.87 4.66
C PHE A 324 -3.12 -8.75 3.72
N GLU A 325 -3.22 -10.07 3.87
CA GLU A 325 -2.45 -11.05 3.11
C GLU A 325 -3.01 -12.47 3.25
N ASN A 326 -3.06 -13.22 2.15
CA ASN A 326 -3.51 -14.63 2.10
C ASN A 326 -2.65 -15.48 1.14
N THR A 327 -2.94 -16.78 1.03
CA THR A 327 -2.19 -17.71 0.15
C THR A 327 -2.20 -17.30 -1.32
N PHE A 328 -3.31 -16.73 -1.81
CA PHE A 328 -3.41 -16.28 -3.20
C PHE A 328 -2.52 -15.07 -3.46
N THR A 329 -2.48 -14.10 -2.53
CA THR A 329 -1.58 -12.96 -2.65
C THR A 329 -0.12 -13.34 -2.51
N ARG A 330 0.21 -14.37 -1.71
CA ARG A 330 1.57 -14.93 -1.58
C ARG A 330 2.04 -15.66 -2.82
N ASN A 331 1.18 -16.49 -3.41
CA ASN A 331 1.59 -17.38 -4.50
C ASN A 331 1.26 -16.82 -5.90
N GLY A 332 0.66 -15.64 -6.01
CA GLY A 332 0.16 -15.11 -7.29
C GLY A 332 -0.98 -15.97 -7.85
N GLY A 333 -1.86 -16.46 -6.98
CA GLY A 333 -2.92 -17.41 -7.33
C GLY A 333 -2.44 -18.81 -7.75
N LYS A 334 -1.13 -19.10 -7.69
CA LYS A 334 -0.59 -20.43 -8.02
C LYS A 334 -0.86 -21.42 -6.88
N THR A 335 -1.48 -22.53 -7.23
CA THR A 335 -1.73 -23.67 -6.32
C THR A 335 -0.47 -24.53 -6.20
N THR A 336 0.06 -24.70 -5.00
CA THR A 336 1.16 -25.66 -4.74
C THR A 336 0.61 -27.03 -4.40
N ALA A 337 1.32 -28.11 -4.74
CA ALA A 337 0.89 -29.49 -4.44
C ALA A 337 0.83 -29.81 -2.92
N THR A 338 1.35 -28.90 -2.09
CA THR A 338 1.28 -28.92 -0.62
C THR A 338 0.19 -28.01 -0.06
N ASP A 339 -0.60 -27.33 -0.90
CA ASP A 339 -1.79 -26.60 -0.45
C ASP A 339 -2.86 -27.63 -0.06
N PRO A 340 -3.32 -27.68 1.21
CA PRO A 340 -4.26 -28.70 1.67
C PRO A 340 -5.61 -28.69 0.95
N ALA A 341 -5.93 -27.63 0.20
CA ALA A 341 -7.04 -27.59 -0.75
C ALA A 341 -6.99 -28.67 -1.86
N PHE A 342 -5.86 -29.35 -2.03
CA PHE A 342 -5.56 -30.31 -3.10
C PHE A 342 -5.37 -31.78 -2.66
N GLU A 343 -5.61 -32.17 -1.40
CA GLU A 343 -5.73 -33.60 -1.11
C GLU A 343 -6.90 -34.20 -1.91
N ASP A 344 -6.62 -35.25 -2.68
CA ASP A 344 -7.53 -35.89 -3.64
C ASP A 344 -8.59 -36.78 -2.93
N GLY A 345 -9.39 -36.14 -2.08
CA GLY A 345 -10.42 -36.75 -1.25
C GLY A 345 -11.82 -36.36 -1.70
N THR A 346 -12.55 -37.31 -2.30
CA THR A 346 -13.99 -37.14 -2.56
C THR A 346 -14.79 -37.25 -1.27
N ILE A 347 -15.15 -36.12 -0.66
CA ILE A 347 -16.08 -36.09 0.47
C ILE A 347 -17.51 -36.20 -0.05
N ALA A 348 -18.14 -37.35 0.22
CA ALA A 348 -19.59 -37.57 0.14
C ALA A 348 -20.31 -37.15 -1.17
N GLY A 349 -19.64 -37.24 -2.32
CA GLY A 349 -20.22 -36.93 -3.63
C GLY A 349 -20.28 -35.45 -4.01
N VAL A 350 -19.62 -34.57 -3.25
CA VAL A 350 -19.43 -33.16 -3.61
C VAL A 350 -18.11 -33.01 -4.41
N PRO A 351 -18.10 -32.34 -5.59
CA PRO A 351 -16.86 -32.08 -6.34
C PRO A 351 -15.86 -31.18 -5.58
N ASN A 352 -14.57 -31.46 -5.72
CA ASN A 352 -13.44 -30.92 -4.92
C ASN A 352 -13.50 -29.45 -4.49
N LYS A 353 -12.95 -29.19 -3.28
CA LYS A 353 -12.63 -27.85 -2.73
C LYS A 353 -11.93 -26.95 -3.76
N ALA A 354 -10.99 -27.48 -4.55
CA ALA A 354 -10.29 -26.77 -5.63
C ALA A 354 -11.20 -25.98 -6.60
N ARG A 355 -12.46 -26.42 -6.81
CA ARG A 355 -13.42 -25.70 -7.67
C ARG A 355 -14.03 -24.48 -6.99
N LYS A 356 -14.17 -24.51 -5.66
CA LYS A 356 -14.55 -23.36 -4.83
C LYS A 356 -13.39 -22.34 -4.80
N PHE A 357 -12.18 -22.82 -4.51
CA PHE A 357 -10.95 -22.03 -4.46
C PHE A 357 -10.68 -21.21 -5.73
N ALA A 358 -10.86 -21.77 -6.93
CA ALA A 358 -10.69 -21.02 -8.17
C ALA A 358 -11.75 -19.90 -8.32
N GLY A 359 -13.01 -20.17 -7.94
CA GLY A 359 -14.08 -19.17 -7.92
C GLY A 359 -13.85 -18.08 -6.89
N ASP A 360 -13.29 -18.41 -5.72
CA ASP A 360 -13.01 -17.44 -4.66
C ASP A 360 -11.96 -16.39 -5.09
N ILE A 361 -10.96 -16.78 -5.91
CA ILE A 361 -9.98 -15.87 -6.51
C ILE A 361 -10.64 -14.96 -7.56
N GLU A 362 -11.42 -15.53 -8.49
CA GLU A 362 -12.02 -14.77 -9.59
C GLU A 362 -13.07 -13.75 -9.10
N ASN A 363 -13.73 -14.04 -7.98
CA ASN A 363 -14.75 -13.20 -7.34
C ASN A 363 -14.19 -12.31 -6.19
N SER A 364 -12.87 -12.17 -6.07
CA SER A 364 -12.22 -11.23 -5.13
C SER A 364 -12.41 -11.52 -3.64
N HIS A 365 -12.77 -12.75 -3.27
CA HIS A 365 -12.66 -13.20 -1.87
C HIS A 365 -11.19 -13.25 -1.41
N ALA A 366 -10.26 -13.29 -2.37
CA ALA A 366 -8.82 -13.17 -2.18
C ALA A 366 -8.29 -11.72 -2.09
N ALA A 367 -9.12 -10.69 -2.33
CA ALA A 367 -8.66 -9.30 -2.38
C ALA A 367 -8.25 -8.78 -0.99
N THR A 368 -7.20 -7.95 -0.96
CA THR A 368 -6.67 -7.37 0.29
C THR A 368 -6.92 -5.87 0.37
N ASN A 369 -6.88 -5.34 1.59
CA ASN A 369 -7.10 -3.92 1.87
C ASN A 369 -5.91 -3.03 1.46
N GLY A 370 -4.73 -3.60 1.19
CA GLY A 370 -3.53 -2.87 0.78
C GLY A 370 -2.73 -2.21 1.92
N LEU A 371 -3.17 -2.38 3.18
CA LEU A 371 -2.48 -1.86 4.36
C LEU A 371 -1.34 -2.78 4.80
N ILE A 372 -0.37 -2.21 5.51
CA ILE A 372 0.61 -2.98 6.27
C ILE A 372 0.11 -3.14 7.71
N ARG A 373 0.02 -4.39 8.20
CA ARG A 373 -0.28 -4.71 9.61
C ARG A 373 1.01 -5.15 10.29
N ILE A 374 1.41 -4.48 11.36
CA ILE A 374 2.67 -4.68 12.08
C ILE A 374 2.37 -4.88 13.56
N GLY A 375 3.16 -5.67 14.31
CA GLY A 375 3.19 -5.54 15.77
C GLY A 375 3.52 -6.79 16.57
N SER A 376 3.92 -6.58 17.82
CA SER A 376 4.03 -7.63 18.83
C SER A 376 2.99 -7.36 19.93
N ILE A 377 2.32 -8.41 20.39
CA ILE A 377 1.29 -8.28 21.42
C ILE A 377 1.85 -8.76 22.76
N ASN A 378 1.85 -7.87 23.75
CA ASN A 378 2.08 -8.21 25.15
C ASN A 378 0.87 -7.78 25.97
N TYR A 379 0.00 -8.74 26.32
CA TYR A 379 -1.18 -8.46 27.16
C TYR A 379 -1.10 -8.96 28.60
N ASN A 380 -0.17 -9.88 28.98
CA ASN A 380 0.23 -10.21 30.37
C ASN A 380 1.14 -11.48 30.48
N SER A 381 2.34 -11.49 29.88
CA SER A 381 3.36 -12.53 30.17
C SER A 381 4.77 -12.08 29.75
N GLY A 382 5.80 -12.62 30.41
CA GLY A 382 7.19 -12.13 30.35
C GLY A 382 7.99 -12.38 29.06
N ALA A 383 7.35 -12.63 27.93
CA ALA A 383 7.95 -12.64 26.59
C ALA A 383 6.84 -12.41 25.55
N ALA A 384 7.06 -11.48 24.61
CA ALA A 384 6.06 -11.14 23.59
C ALA A 384 6.04 -12.18 22.46
N PRO A 385 4.91 -12.85 22.19
CA PRO A 385 4.68 -13.46 20.89
C PRO A 385 4.57 -12.32 19.86
N THR A 386 5.39 -12.37 18.83
CA THR A 386 5.43 -11.32 17.78
C THR A 386 4.59 -11.79 16.60
N LEU A 387 3.55 -11.03 16.23
CA LEU A 387 2.78 -11.37 15.04
C LEU A 387 3.59 -11.03 13.79
N PRO A 388 3.46 -11.82 12.70
CA PRO A 388 4.10 -11.48 11.45
C PRO A 388 3.54 -10.16 10.89
N THR A 389 4.45 -9.34 10.34
CA THR A 389 4.09 -8.20 9.52
C THR A 389 3.43 -8.69 8.23
N LEU A 390 2.26 -8.16 7.89
CA LEU A 390 1.48 -8.58 6.71
C LEU A 390 1.34 -7.46 5.68
N GLY A 391 1.05 -7.85 4.44
CA GLY A 391 0.66 -6.95 3.35
C GLY A 391 1.82 -6.28 2.61
N GLN A 392 3.06 -6.50 3.04
CA GLN A 392 4.27 -5.93 2.43
C GLN A 392 4.49 -6.43 1.01
N GLU A 393 4.93 -5.56 0.10
CA GLU A 393 5.32 -5.94 -1.26
C GLU A 393 6.51 -6.91 -1.30
N LEU A 394 7.46 -6.72 -0.38
CA LEU A 394 8.72 -7.47 -0.25
C LEU A 394 9.01 -7.75 1.22
N ASN A 395 9.81 -8.79 1.50
CA ASN A 395 10.44 -9.03 2.80
C ASN A 395 11.97 -8.97 2.67
N PHE A 396 12.67 -8.53 3.72
CA PHE A 396 14.13 -8.50 3.72
C PHE A 396 14.70 -9.84 4.20
N ASN A 397 15.42 -10.52 3.32
CA ASN A 397 16.17 -11.73 3.65
C ASN A 397 17.58 -11.35 4.15
N LYS A 398 17.82 -11.68 5.43
CA LYS A 398 19.08 -11.35 6.14
C LYS A 398 20.25 -12.25 5.76
N GLU A 399 19.99 -13.41 5.14
CA GLU A 399 21.03 -14.34 4.69
C GLU A 399 21.58 -13.89 3.33
N THR A 400 20.69 -13.46 2.43
CA THR A 400 21.06 -12.96 1.08
C THR A 400 21.36 -11.45 1.06
N ASN A 401 21.00 -10.72 2.11
CA ASN A 401 21.00 -9.24 2.19
C ASN A 401 20.24 -8.57 1.04
N LYS A 402 19.10 -9.14 0.68
CA LYS A 402 18.23 -8.66 -0.40
C LYS A 402 16.77 -8.58 0.03
N TRP A 403 16.02 -7.76 -0.68
CA TRP A 403 14.58 -7.80 -0.64
C TRP A 403 14.07 -8.89 -1.60
N GLU A 404 13.15 -9.71 -1.11
CA GLU A 404 12.57 -10.84 -1.83
C GLU A 404 11.05 -10.65 -1.90
N ASP A 405 10.43 -11.11 -2.98
CA ASP A 405 9.00 -10.88 -3.20
C ASP A 405 8.12 -11.63 -2.21
N HIS A 406 7.08 -10.94 -1.74
CA HIS A 406 6.15 -11.47 -0.73
C HIS A 406 4.69 -11.38 -1.20
N HIS A 407 4.30 -10.29 -1.86
CA HIS A 407 2.94 -10.09 -2.37
C HIS A 407 2.88 -10.17 -3.91
N ASN A 408 2.76 -11.39 -4.43
CA ASN A 408 2.99 -11.77 -5.82
C ASN A 408 1.83 -11.51 -6.80
N THR A 409 0.78 -10.82 -6.33
CA THR A 409 -0.36 -10.28 -7.12
C THR A 409 0.00 -9.57 -8.43
N THR A 410 -0.87 -9.68 -9.45
CA THR A 410 -0.74 -9.02 -10.77
C THR A 410 -0.83 -7.49 -10.70
N THR A 411 -1.69 -6.96 -9.82
CA THR A 411 -1.92 -5.52 -9.63
C THR A 411 -2.14 -5.20 -8.17
N ARG A 412 -1.77 -3.99 -7.74
CA ARG A 412 -2.25 -3.35 -6.50
C ARG A 412 -2.44 -1.87 -6.75
N ILE A 413 -3.63 -1.48 -7.17
CA ILE A 413 -3.96 -0.13 -7.62
C ILE A 413 -5.03 0.47 -6.70
N PHE A 414 -4.85 1.75 -6.38
CA PHE A 414 -5.66 2.53 -5.45
C PHE A 414 -6.05 3.87 -6.09
N GLY A 415 -7.04 4.55 -5.49
CA GLY A 415 -7.50 5.87 -5.92
C GLY A 415 -8.57 5.84 -7.02
N ARG A 416 -8.62 6.94 -7.79
CA ARG A 416 -9.64 7.18 -8.82
C ARG A 416 -9.72 6.01 -9.81
N TYR A 417 -10.91 5.46 -9.99
CA TYR A 417 -11.17 4.35 -10.92
C TYR A 417 -10.24 3.14 -10.77
N HIS A 418 -9.64 2.90 -9.59
CA HIS A 418 -9.02 1.60 -9.30
C HIS A 418 -10.05 0.45 -9.41
N LEU A 419 -11.30 0.78 -9.07
CA LEU A 419 -12.54 0.05 -9.33
C LEU A 419 -13.64 1.04 -9.76
N ALA A 420 -14.68 0.52 -10.40
CA ALA A 420 -15.82 1.29 -10.88
C ALA A 420 -17.14 0.66 -10.41
N THR A 421 -18.21 1.44 -10.39
CA THR A 421 -19.53 0.96 -9.99
C THR A 421 -20.64 1.70 -10.74
N VAL A 422 -21.80 1.07 -10.92
CA VAL A 422 -22.98 1.69 -11.53
C VAL A 422 -24.01 2.04 -10.46
N ASP A 423 -24.42 3.31 -10.38
CA ASP A 423 -25.54 3.73 -9.55
C ASP A 423 -26.85 3.10 -10.06
N GLY A 424 -27.41 2.15 -9.31
CA GLY A 424 -28.67 1.48 -9.65
C GLY A 424 -29.91 2.38 -9.71
N LYS A 425 -29.85 3.64 -9.22
CA LYS A 425 -30.95 4.61 -9.37
C LYS A 425 -30.94 5.29 -10.76
N ASN A 426 -29.76 5.64 -11.27
CA ASN A 426 -29.60 6.47 -12.48
C ASN A 426 -28.90 5.74 -13.66
N ASN A 427 -28.42 4.51 -13.44
CA ASN A 427 -27.51 3.78 -14.34
C ASN A 427 -26.23 4.56 -14.69
N GLU A 428 -25.77 5.43 -13.79
CA GLU A 428 -24.58 6.25 -13.97
C GLU A 428 -23.32 5.51 -13.51
N LEU A 429 -22.28 5.51 -14.35
CA LEU A 429 -21.01 4.85 -14.08
C LEU A 429 -20.03 5.81 -13.40
N LYS A 430 -19.73 5.51 -12.13
CA LYS A 430 -18.88 6.29 -11.23
C LYS A 430 -17.69 5.45 -10.70
N PRO A 431 -16.59 6.06 -10.23
CA PRO A 431 -15.57 5.31 -9.47
C PRO A 431 -16.14 4.85 -8.12
N VAL A 432 -15.59 3.77 -7.56
CA VAL A 432 -15.88 3.39 -6.16
C VAL A 432 -15.37 4.49 -5.21
N ALA A 433 -16.22 4.95 -4.29
CA ALA A 433 -15.95 6.17 -3.51
C ALA A 433 -14.80 6.05 -2.51
N LEU A 434 -14.79 5.02 -1.67
CA LEU A 434 -13.66 4.73 -0.76
C LEU A 434 -12.63 3.90 -1.52
N ASN A 435 -11.43 4.45 -1.71
CA ASN A 435 -10.44 3.93 -2.64
C ASN A 435 -8.97 4.15 -2.23
N SER A 436 -8.72 4.75 -1.06
CA SER A 436 -7.39 4.92 -0.46
C SER A 436 -7.55 5.05 1.06
N PHE A 437 -6.49 5.42 1.79
CA PHE A 437 -6.53 5.74 3.22
C PHE A 437 -5.88 7.10 3.49
N SER A 438 -6.28 7.72 4.60
CA SER A 438 -5.79 9.06 5.01
C SER A 438 -4.97 9.07 6.30
N GLY A 439 -4.68 7.89 6.87
CA GLY A 439 -4.00 7.76 8.15
C GLY A 439 -4.68 6.76 9.06
N VAL A 440 -4.35 6.85 10.35
CA VAL A 440 -4.81 5.97 11.44
C VAL A 440 -5.29 6.81 12.60
N ARG A 441 -6.25 6.28 13.36
CA ARG A 441 -6.57 6.78 14.70
C ARG A 441 -6.74 5.64 15.69
N SER A 442 -6.54 5.95 16.96
CA SER A 442 -6.95 5.07 18.06
C SER A 442 -8.46 5.12 18.28
N PHE A 443 -8.99 4.06 18.89
CA PHE A 443 -10.37 3.96 19.35
C PHE A 443 -10.45 3.10 20.61
N ALA A 444 -11.53 3.25 21.38
CA ALA A 444 -11.78 2.43 22.56
C ALA A 444 -12.05 0.98 22.14
N ALA A 445 -11.23 0.05 22.62
CA ALA A 445 -11.29 -1.36 22.27
C ALA A 445 -11.87 -2.23 23.39
N ALA A 446 -11.82 -1.77 24.64
CA ALA A 446 -12.54 -2.37 25.76
C ALA A 446 -12.96 -1.31 26.80
N TYR A 447 -14.04 -1.59 27.53
CA TYR A 447 -14.58 -0.73 28.59
C TYR A 447 -15.01 -1.56 29.80
N GLU A 448 -15.05 -0.94 31.00
CA GLU A 448 -15.45 -1.63 32.23
C GLU A 448 -16.90 -2.16 32.13
N GLU A 449 -17.13 -3.38 32.61
CA GLU A 449 -18.46 -3.98 32.60
C GLU A 449 -19.51 -3.10 33.32
N GLY A 450 -20.55 -2.74 32.56
CA GLY A 450 -21.62 -1.83 32.99
C GLY A 450 -21.36 -0.33 32.78
N ASP A 451 -20.18 0.10 32.32
CA ASP A 451 -19.88 1.51 32.04
C ASP A 451 -19.11 1.72 30.73
N LYS A 452 -19.84 2.04 29.66
CA LYS A 452 -19.29 2.33 28.32
C LYS A 452 -18.40 3.58 28.24
N ASN A 453 -18.33 4.40 29.28
CA ASN A 453 -17.46 5.59 29.31
C ASN A 453 -16.11 5.32 29.99
N LYS A 454 -16.01 4.23 30.77
CA LYS A 454 -14.78 3.86 31.48
C LYS A 454 -13.93 2.92 30.62
N ILE A 455 -13.22 3.50 29.67
CA ILE A 455 -12.36 2.76 28.72
C ILE A 455 -11.18 2.13 29.47
N THR A 456 -10.93 0.85 29.20
CA THR A 456 -9.86 0.07 29.84
C THR A 456 -8.75 -0.32 28.85
N GLN A 457 -9.05 -0.48 27.56
CA GLN A 457 -8.06 -0.67 26.51
C GLN A 457 -8.45 0.02 25.19
N TYR A 458 -7.43 0.30 24.37
CA TYR A 458 -7.49 0.96 23.07
C TYR A 458 -6.91 0.06 21.97
N SER A 459 -7.31 0.32 20.73
CA SER A 459 -6.78 -0.31 19.51
C SER A 459 -6.69 0.77 18.41
N ILE A 460 -6.17 0.42 17.23
CA ILE A 460 -6.02 1.34 16.11
C ILE A 460 -6.74 0.84 14.85
N GLY A 461 -7.19 1.78 14.02
CA GLY A 461 -7.76 1.48 12.71
C GLY A 461 -7.39 2.54 11.68
N ALA A 462 -7.17 2.08 10.45
CA ALA A 462 -6.96 2.94 9.29
C ALA A 462 -8.27 3.61 8.88
N ILE A 463 -8.16 4.81 8.32
CA ILE A 463 -9.29 5.67 7.95
C ILE A 463 -9.42 5.64 6.42
N PRO A 464 -10.42 4.94 5.86
CA PRO A 464 -10.69 4.96 4.42
C PRO A 464 -10.95 6.38 3.92
N SER A 465 -10.50 6.65 2.69
CA SER A 465 -10.58 7.96 2.06
C SER A 465 -10.91 7.87 0.57
N THR A 466 -11.18 9.03 -0.04
CA THR A 466 -11.54 9.18 -1.45
C THR A 466 -10.48 10.03 -2.16
N LEU A 467 -9.86 9.47 -3.19
CA LEU A 467 -9.19 10.21 -4.26
C LEU A 467 -10.14 10.29 -5.46
N LYS A 468 -10.41 11.52 -5.91
CA LYS A 468 -11.28 11.86 -7.04
C LYS A 468 -10.49 12.07 -8.33
N HIS A 469 -9.20 12.38 -8.26
CA HIS A 469 -8.37 12.74 -9.41
C HIS A 469 -7.18 11.77 -9.58
N VAL A 470 -6.55 11.37 -8.48
CA VAL A 470 -5.31 10.58 -8.46
C VAL A 470 -5.58 9.07 -8.40
N GLN A 471 -4.83 8.31 -9.18
CA GLN A 471 -4.68 6.85 -9.13
C GLN A 471 -3.19 6.50 -8.96
N TYR A 472 -2.87 5.54 -8.09
CA TYR A 472 -1.49 5.12 -7.82
C TYR A 472 -1.42 3.62 -7.51
N GLY A 473 -0.23 3.03 -7.63
CA GLY A 473 0.02 1.65 -7.25
C GLY A 473 1.00 0.92 -8.16
N ARG A 474 0.91 -0.42 -8.18
CA ARG A 474 1.70 -1.30 -9.05
C ARG A 474 0.82 -2.02 -10.05
N VAL A 475 1.34 -2.20 -11.26
CA VAL A 475 0.90 -3.20 -12.25
C VAL A 475 2.09 -4.01 -12.72
N THR A 476 1.95 -5.33 -12.78
CA THR A 476 2.99 -6.23 -13.31
C THR A 476 2.51 -6.90 -14.59
N THR A 477 3.40 -6.89 -15.58
CA THR A 477 3.13 -7.38 -16.94
C THR A 477 4.35 -8.04 -17.53
N ASN A 478 4.17 -8.88 -18.53
CA ASN A 478 5.25 -9.19 -19.46
C ASN A 478 5.33 -8.08 -20.53
N LEU A 479 6.42 -7.32 -20.54
CA LEU A 479 6.71 -6.26 -21.53
C LEU A 479 7.64 -6.73 -22.66
N ASP A 480 7.89 -8.03 -22.77
CA ASP A 480 8.66 -8.60 -23.86
C ASP A 480 7.80 -8.56 -25.14
N LEU A 481 8.44 -8.22 -26.26
CA LEU A 481 7.73 -7.79 -27.47
C LEU A 481 6.90 -8.90 -28.11
N ASP A 482 7.36 -10.14 -27.98
CA ASP A 482 6.72 -11.37 -28.43
C ASP A 482 5.53 -11.80 -27.55
N ALA A 483 5.50 -11.39 -26.28
CA ALA A 483 4.37 -11.61 -25.39
C ALA A 483 3.20 -10.62 -25.61
N GLY A 484 3.48 -9.46 -26.22
CA GLY A 484 2.46 -8.45 -26.49
C GLY A 484 1.44 -8.88 -27.55
N GLN A 485 0.17 -8.55 -27.33
CA GLN A 485 -0.93 -8.83 -28.25
C GLN A 485 -1.08 -7.68 -29.26
N ASP A 486 -1.28 -8.01 -30.54
CA ASP A 486 -1.47 -7.05 -31.64
C ASP A 486 -2.96 -6.72 -31.89
N GLY A 487 -3.28 -6.13 -33.05
CA GLY A 487 -4.65 -5.78 -33.45
C GLY A 487 -5.12 -4.37 -33.08
N TYR A 488 -4.29 -3.57 -32.39
CA TYR A 488 -4.60 -2.18 -32.02
C TYR A 488 -4.07 -1.17 -33.07
N PRO A 489 -4.70 0.01 -33.21
CA PRO A 489 -4.25 1.04 -34.14
C PRO A 489 -2.91 1.67 -33.73
N ASP A 490 -2.31 2.44 -34.65
CA ASP A 490 -1.14 3.31 -34.43
C ASP A 490 0.11 2.64 -33.82
N GLY A 491 0.26 1.33 -33.97
CA GLY A 491 1.39 0.55 -33.44
C GLY A 491 1.32 0.32 -31.93
N PHE A 492 0.14 0.41 -31.32
CA PHE A 492 -0.05 -0.03 -29.95
C PHE A 492 -0.08 -1.56 -29.88
N ILE A 493 0.47 -2.12 -28.80
CA ILE A 493 0.35 -3.54 -28.45
C ILE A 493 -0.06 -3.68 -26.98
N ARG A 494 -0.85 -4.71 -26.66
CA ARG A 494 -1.32 -4.97 -25.31
C ARG A 494 -0.43 -6.00 -24.59
N SER A 495 0.26 -5.57 -23.56
CA SER A 495 1.06 -6.42 -22.68
C SER A 495 0.15 -7.21 -21.73
N PRO A 496 0.30 -8.53 -21.62
CA PRO A 496 -0.48 -9.33 -20.68
C PRO A 496 -0.08 -9.04 -19.23
N PHE A 497 -1.05 -9.06 -18.32
CA PHE A 497 -0.81 -9.11 -16.89
C PHE A 497 -0.04 -10.38 -16.51
N ALA A 498 0.83 -10.27 -15.52
CA ALA A 498 1.59 -11.39 -14.99
C ALA A 498 1.84 -11.19 -13.49
N ASN A 499 2.10 -12.28 -12.77
CA ASN A 499 2.34 -12.20 -11.33
C ASN A 499 3.70 -11.57 -11.04
N LYS A 500 3.77 -10.80 -9.97
CA LYS A 500 5.04 -10.28 -9.46
C LYS A 500 5.93 -11.45 -9.03
N GLY A 501 7.21 -11.37 -9.39
CA GLY A 501 8.20 -12.42 -9.17
C GLY A 501 8.37 -13.41 -10.33
N ASP A 502 7.51 -13.39 -11.36
CA ASP A 502 7.67 -14.24 -12.54
C ASP A 502 8.82 -13.76 -13.43
N ASP A 503 9.66 -14.66 -13.94
CA ASP A 503 10.97 -14.35 -14.51
C ASP A 503 10.96 -13.42 -15.75
N ASN A 504 9.87 -13.44 -16.52
CA ASN A 504 9.69 -12.59 -17.71
C ASN A 504 8.85 -11.34 -17.44
N THR A 505 8.80 -10.84 -16.19
CA THR A 505 7.93 -9.72 -15.82
C THR A 505 8.65 -8.40 -15.56
N VAL A 506 7.84 -7.34 -15.60
CA VAL A 506 8.22 -5.98 -15.25
C VAL A 506 7.18 -5.40 -14.29
N ASP A 507 7.64 -5.05 -13.09
CA ASP A 507 6.87 -4.39 -12.05
C ASP A 507 6.88 -2.87 -12.31
N ASN A 508 5.74 -2.31 -12.68
CA ASN A 508 5.59 -0.88 -12.97
C ASN A 508 4.87 -0.19 -11.80
N TYR A 509 5.58 0.65 -11.06
CA TYR A 509 5.04 1.48 -9.99
C TYR A 509 4.73 2.87 -10.53
N PHE A 510 3.51 3.36 -10.32
CA PHE A 510 3.05 4.60 -10.92
C PHE A 510 2.18 5.45 -9.99
N TYR A 511 2.18 6.75 -10.25
CA TYR A 511 1.05 7.61 -9.91
C TYR A 511 0.63 8.36 -11.18
N ARG A 512 -0.67 8.65 -11.30
CA ARG A 512 -1.23 9.44 -12.39
C ARG A 512 -2.55 10.09 -11.97
N GLY A 513 -3.06 11.04 -12.74
CA GLY A 513 -4.40 11.57 -12.48
C GLY A 513 -5.06 12.27 -13.65
N THR A 514 -6.37 12.44 -13.53
CA THR A 514 -7.15 13.37 -14.35
C THR A 514 -7.14 14.75 -13.71
N ASP A 515 -7.44 15.79 -14.50
CA ASP A 515 -7.65 17.16 -14.00
C ASP A 515 -6.43 17.71 -13.25
N ALA A 516 -5.24 17.50 -13.82
CA ALA A 516 -4.00 18.09 -13.31
C ALA A 516 -4.19 19.61 -13.13
N THR A 517 -3.89 20.13 -11.93
CA THR A 517 -4.01 21.55 -11.64
C THR A 517 -3.15 22.31 -12.64
N THR A 518 -3.73 23.25 -13.38
CA THR A 518 -2.99 24.00 -14.39
C THR A 518 -1.96 24.94 -13.74
N ILE A 519 -0.89 25.28 -14.47
CA ILE A 519 0.07 26.31 -14.05
C ILE A 519 -0.64 27.62 -13.66
N GLU A 520 -1.69 28.00 -14.40
CA GLU A 520 -2.52 29.18 -14.12
C GLU A 520 -3.31 29.04 -12.81
N GLN A 521 -3.93 27.88 -12.56
CA GLN A 521 -4.62 27.59 -11.29
C GLN A 521 -3.64 27.58 -10.11
N MET A 522 -2.47 26.95 -10.27
CA MET A 522 -1.39 26.94 -9.27
C MET A 522 -0.90 28.36 -8.95
N ALA A 523 -0.75 29.22 -9.96
CA ALA A 523 -0.38 30.63 -9.77
C ALA A 523 -1.51 31.48 -9.16
N ALA A 524 -2.77 31.07 -9.30
CA ALA A 524 -3.94 31.71 -8.71
C ALA A 524 -4.23 31.28 -7.26
N LEU A 525 -3.53 30.27 -6.73
CA LEU A 525 -3.62 29.92 -5.31
C LEU A 525 -3.11 31.08 -4.43
N PRO A 526 -3.76 31.39 -3.28
CA PRO A 526 -3.31 32.46 -2.41
C PRO A 526 -1.86 32.27 -1.95
N SER A 527 -1.04 33.32 -2.02
CA SER A 527 0.39 33.26 -1.69
C SER A 527 0.72 33.01 -0.22
N ASN A 528 -0.29 33.01 0.66
CA ASN A 528 -0.19 32.58 2.06
C ASN A 528 -0.85 31.21 2.32
N GLN A 529 -1.32 30.51 1.27
CA GLN A 529 -1.96 29.22 1.42
C GLN A 529 -0.92 28.16 1.78
N THR A 530 -1.14 27.53 2.93
CA THR A 530 -0.57 26.23 3.27
C THR A 530 -1.63 25.14 3.15
N ALA A 531 -1.19 23.90 3.00
CA ALA A 531 -2.05 22.74 2.96
C ALA A 531 -1.34 21.52 3.56
N VAL A 532 -2.11 20.61 4.15
CA VAL A 532 -1.63 19.29 4.57
C VAL A 532 -2.37 18.25 3.76
N TYR A 533 -1.64 17.43 3.00
CA TYR A 533 -2.19 16.32 2.24
C TYR A 533 -1.95 15.05 3.03
N ASN A 534 -2.99 14.23 3.18
CA ASN A 534 -2.91 12.95 3.87
C ASN A 534 -3.29 11.83 2.91
N GLY A 535 -2.58 10.71 2.96
CA GLY A 535 -2.70 9.64 1.98
C GLY A 535 -2.05 8.32 2.41
N HIS A 536 -1.89 7.43 1.44
CA HIS A 536 -1.29 6.11 1.58
C HIS A 536 -0.30 5.85 0.45
N ALA A 537 0.77 5.12 0.74
CA ALA A 537 1.82 4.75 -0.19
C ALA A 537 1.90 3.23 -0.37
N LEU A 538 2.06 2.78 -1.61
CA LEU A 538 2.52 1.44 -1.91
C LEU A 538 4.05 1.49 -2.02
N MET A 539 4.75 0.92 -1.04
CA MET A 539 6.21 0.96 -0.90
C MET A 539 6.86 -0.40 -1.16
N TYR A 540 8.10 -0.38 -1.64
CA TYR A 540 9.01 -1.52 -1.73
C TYR A 540 10.38 -1.15 -1.16
N GLY A 541 11.12 -2.13 -0.63
CA GLY A 541 12.48 -1.91 -0.09
C GLY A 541 12.54 -1.19 1.26
N ILE A 542 11.41 -1.12 1.97
CA ILE A 542 11.26 -0.39 3.25
C ILE A 542 11.04 -1.36 4.41
N ASP A 543 11.78 -1.17 5.49
CA ASP A 543 11.52 -1.84 6.76
C ASP A 543 10.32 -1.16 7.45
N ASN A 544 9.32 -1.96 7.82
CA ASN A 544 8.14 -1.49 8.55
C ASN A 544 8.20 -1.81 10.05
N SER A 545 9.31 -2.37 10.54
CA SER A 545 9.54 -2.54 11.98
C SER A 545 9.53 -1.19 12.72
N TYR A 546 9.47 -1.20 14.04
CA TYR A 546 9.46 0.03 14.82
C TYR A 546 10.90 0.51 15.08
N HIS A 547 11.28 1.63 14.48
CA HIS A 547 12.62 2.21 14.59
C HIS A 547 12.74 3.11 15.83
N GLY A 548 11.64 3.81 16.15
CA GLY A 548 11.56 4.75 17.24
C GLY A 548 12.26 6.07 16.95
N SER A 549 11.95 7.09 17.75
CA SER A 549 12.43 8.46 17.58
C SER A 549 13.95 8.60 17.79
N GLY A 550 14.73 8.31 16.75
CA GLY A 550 16.16 8.63 16.62
C GLY A 550 17.11 7.81 17.49
N GLY A 551 17.88 6.91 16.86
CA GLY A 551 19.21 6.48 17.31
C GLY A 551 19.34 6.12 18.79
N ARG A 552 18.44 5.28 19.32
CA ARG A 552 18.45 4.90 20.74
C ARG A 552 19.56 3.88 21.02
N ASN A 553 20.77 4.37 21.26
CA ASN A 553 21.83 3.66 21.98
C ASN A 553 21.38 3.43 23.45
N LEU A 554 20.39 2.55 23.63
CA LEU A 554 20.07 2.00 24.94
C LEU A 554 21.11 0.91 25.26
N PRO A 555 21.71 0.93 26.47
CA PRO A 555 22.50 -0.21 26.93
C PRO A 555 21.68 -1.51 26.84
N ASN A 556 22.34 -2.62 26.54
CA ASN A 556 21.77 -3.95 26.22
C ASN A 556 20.82 -4.57 27.28
N ALA A 557 20.48 -3.86 28.36
CA ALA A 557 19.50 -4.23 29.37
C ALA A 557 18.12 -3.52 29.22
N PHE A 558 17.98 -2.56 28.29
CA PHE A 558 16.70 -1.89 27.98
C PHE A 558 16.25 -2.05 26.51
N ALA A 559 16.95 -2.87 25.74
CA ALA A 559 16.57 -3.27 24.37
C ALA A 559 15.42 -4.31 24.37
N GLY A 560 14.36 -4.05 25.13
CA GLY A 560 13.12 -4.81 25.03
C GLY A 560 12.42 -4.48 23.71
N THR A 561 11.96 -5.51 22.99
CA THR A 561 11.10 -5.37 21.82
C THR A 561 9.94 -4.43 22.12
N ALA A 562 9.75 -3.40 21.29
CA ALA A 562 8.63 -2.49 21.42
C ALA A 562 7.32 -3.28 21.29
N SER A 563 6.67 -3.48 22.44
CA SER A 563 5.36 -4.10 22.53
C SER A 563 4.33 -3.09 22.04
N GLY A 564 3.59 -3.43 20.99
CA GLY A 564 2.72 -2.47 20.33
C GLY A 564 2.23 -2.93 18.97
N ILE A 565 1.14 -2.32 18.53
CA ILE A 565 0.48 -2.60 17.26
C ILE A 565 0.67 -1.40 16.32
N GLY A 566 0.96 -1.67 15.04
CA GLY A 566 1.24 -0.66 14.03
C GLY A 566 0.43 -0.89 12.76
N LEU A 567 -0.02 0.20 12.14
CA LEU A 567 -0.56 0.22 10.78
C LEU A 567 0.31 1.13 9.92
N GLY A 568 0.59 0.75 8.67
CA GLY A 568 1.73 1.31 7.95
C GLY A 568 1.54 1.83 6.52
N ASN A 569 2.57 2.57 6.11
CA ASN A 569 2.74 3.32 4.85
C ASN A 569 1.71 4.43 4.59
N PHE A 570 1.48 5.29 5.58
CA PHE A 570 0.73 6.54 5.40
C PHE A 570 1.63 7.69 4.99
N VAL A 571 1.04 8.69 4.33
CA VAL A 571 1.74 9.88 3.84
C VAL A 571 1.15 11.13 4.48
N GLU A 572 2.02 12.01 4.97
CA GLU A 572 1.68 13.41 5.25
C GLU A 572 2.60 14.31 4.44
N ALA A 573 2.03 15.18 3.59
CA ALA A 573 2.77 16.19 2.84
C ALA A 573 2.27 17.59 3.20
N ARG A 574 3.15 18.39 3.81
CA ARG A 574 2.93 19.78 4.20
C ARG A 574 3.43 20.69 3.08
N VAL A 575 2.51 21.41 2.46
CA VAL A 575 2.72 22.24 1.27
C VAL A 575 2.57 23.71 1.64
N ASP A 576 3.52 24.52 1.21
CA ASP A 576 3.50 25.98 1.28
C ASP A 576 3.56 26.52 -0.16
N PHE A 577 2.42 26.96 -0.69
CA PHE A 577 2.32 27.42 -2.08
C PHE A 577 3.05 28.75 -2.29
N GLY A 578 3.09 29.61 -1.26
CA GLY A 578 3.83 30.87 -1.27
C GLY A 578 5.33 30.68 -1.38
N LYS A 579 5.88 29.77 -0.57
CA LYS A 579 7.30 29.37 -0.63
C LYS A 579 7.60 28.37 -1.74
N LYS A 580 6.59 27.91 -2.49
CA LYS A 580 6.68 26.85 -3.52
C LYS A 580 7.41 25.61 -2.99
N ARG A 581 7.03 25.14 -1.80
CA ARG A 581 7.76 24.10 -1.06
C ARG A 581 6.84 22.98 -0.59
N VAL A 582 7.33 21.75 -0.69
CA VAL A 582 6.73 20.56 -0.08
C VAL A 582 7.73 19.93 0.89
N LEU A 583 7.28 19.65 2.10
CA LEU A 583 7.98 18.82 3.10
C LEU A 583 7.02 17.70 3.51
N GLY A 584 7.47 16.45 3.58
CA GLY A 584 6.60 15.37 3.98
C GLY A 584 7.32 14.14 4.50
N GLU A 585 6.51 13.17 4.90
CA GLU A 585 6.95 11.93 5.52
C GLU A 585 6.06 10.75 5.10
N VAL A 586 6.67 9.58 4.87
CA VAL A 586 6.00 8.29 4.88
C VAL A 586 6.20 7.69 6.26
N TYR A 587 5.13 7.18 6.89
CA TYR A 587 5.14 6.77 8.28
C TYR A 587 4.25 5.57 8.59
N ASN A 588 4.59 4.90 9.69
CA ASN A 588 3.76 3.91 10.37
C ASN A 588 3.22 4.55 11.66
N GLU A 589 1.94 4.32 11.98
CA GLU A 589 1.32 4.83 13.20
C GLU A 589 1.16 3.69 14.20
N TRP A 590 1.73 3.86 15.40
CA TRP A 590 1.88 2.81 16.40
C TRP A 590 1.12 3.11 17.69
N LEU A 591 0.42 2.12 18.23
CA LEU A 591 -0.07 2.12 19.61
C LEU A 591 0.86 1.25 20.46
N LEU A 592 1.74 1.91 21.20
CA LEU A 592 2.76 1.30 22.06
C LEU A 592 2.27 1.01 23.49
N ASP A 593 1.13 1.59 23.89
CA ASP A 593 0.52 1.38 25.19
C ASP A 593 -1.00 1.26 25.02
N PRO A 594 -1.57 0.03 24.99
CA PRO A 594 -2.99 -0.16 24.79
C PRO A 594 -3.85 0.30 25.97
N SER A 595 -3.27 0.79 27.09
CA SER A 595 -4.03 1.46 28.16
C SER A 595 -4.32 2.94 27.86
N LYS A 596 -3.76 3.51 26.79
CA LYS A 596 -3.86 4.93 26.42
C LYS A 596 -4.36 5.12 24.99
N ALA A 597 -4.99 6.26 24.73
CA ALA A 597 -5.41 6.65 23.38
C ALA A 597 -4.25 7.16 22.49
N ALA A 598 -3.11 7.52 23.08
CA ALA A 598 -2.02 8.17 22.37
C ALA A 598 -1.27 7.20 21.45
N THR A 599 -1.14 7.58 20.18
CA THR A 599 -0.31 6.87 19.19
C THR A 599 1.07 7.52 19.05
N THR A 600 1.98 6.82 18.39
CA THR A 600 3.34 7.25 18.10
C THR A 600 3.60 7.08 16.61
N ARG A 601 3.94 8.18 15.94
CA ARG A 601 4.35 8.15 14.55
C ARG A 601 5.80 7.70 14.42
N ASP A 602 6.04 6.57 13.77
CA ASP A 602 7.36 6.11 13.36
C ASP A 602 7.59 6.50 11.90
N LYS A 603 8.58 7.37 11.67
CA LYS A 603 8.87 7.88 10.33
C LYS A 603 9.76 6.87 9.60
N LEU A 604 9.37 6.51 8.39
CA LEU A 604 10.12 5.60 7.53
C LEU A 604 10.92 6.36 6.48
N VAL A 605 10.30 7.36 5.86
CA VAL A 605 10.89 8.20 4.82
C VAL A 605 10.60 9.67 5.13
N ARG A 606 11.59 10.55 4.98
CA ARG A 606 11.39 12.00 4.84
C ARG A 606 11.52 12.35 3.37
N PHE A 607 10.70 13.28 2.88
CA PHE A 607 10.83 13.77 1.50
C PHE A 607 10.61 15.28 1.43
N GLN A 608 11.24 15.90 0.44
CA GLN A 608 11.20 17.33 0.28
C GLN A 608 11.40 17.75 -1.18
N GLY A 609 10.62 18.70 -1.67
CA GLY A 609 10.80 19.24 -3.02
C GLY A 609 10.32 20.68 -3.20
N ASN A 610 10.69 21.26 -4.35
CA ASN A 610 10.30 22.59 -4.80
C ASN A 610 9.20 22.48 -5.85
N ILE A 611 8.25 23.43 -5.85
CA ILE A 611 7.10 23.45 -6.76
C ILE A 611 7.43 24.33 -7.98
N THR A 612 7.34 23.75 -9.18
CA THR A 612 7.38 24.49 -10.45
C THR A 612 6.16 24.08 -11.29
N GLY A 613 5.37 25.05 -11.73
CA GLY A 613 4.07 24.77 -12.33
C GLY A 613 3.17 24.02 -11.36
N ASN A 614 2.70 22.83 -11.75
CA ASN A 614 1.97 21.89 -10.88
C ASN A 614 2.84 20.72 -10.38
N THR A 615 4.13 20.71 -10.72
CA THR A 615 5.07 19.63 -10.44
C THR A 615 5.89 19.92 -9.19
N VAL A 616 6.25 18.89 -8.44
CA VAL A 616 7.18 18.94 -7.32
C VAL A 616 8.39 18.08 -7.64
N ILE A 617 9.59 18.62 -7.42
CA ILE A 617 10.87 17.94 -7.65
C ILE A 617 11.77 18.09 -6.42
N GLY A 618 12.40 17.00 -5.99
CA GLY A 618 13.44 17.03 -4.96
C GLY A 618 13.89 15.62 -4.56
N SER A 619 14.17 15.42 -3.27
CA SER A 619 14.75 14.19 -2.73
C SER A 619 13.92 13.54 -1.63
N ALA A 620 14.23 12.27 -1.34
CA ALA A 620 13.73 11.52 -0.21
C ALA A 620 14.81 10.66 0.44
N ASP A 621 14.72 10.43 1.74
CA ASP A 621 15.63 9.58 2.52
C ASP A 621 14.85 8.66 3.46
N ARG A 622 15.31 7.43 3.65
CA ARG A 622 14.91 6.62 4.80
C ARG A 622 15.38 7.28 6.09
N THR A 623 14.49 7.47 7.05
CA THR A 623 14.79 8.16 8.32
C THR A 623 15.46 7.27 9.37
N TYR A 624 15.53 5.96 9.12
CA TYR A 624 16.16 4.96 9.98
C TYR A 624 17.54 4.49 9.47
N VAL A 625 17.99 4.97 8.31
CA VAL A 625 19.33 4.74 7.76
C VAL A 625 20.15 6.01 7.90
N ALA A 626 21.46 5.88 8.16
CA ALA A 626 22.37 7.02 8.24
C ALA A 626 22.91 7.34 6.84
N GLY A 627 22.75 8.60 6.41
CA GLY A 627 23.22 9.09 5.10
C GLY A 627 22.17 9.94 4.38
N ASP A 628 22.49 10.28 3.14
CA ASP A 628 21.56 10.72 2.09
C ASP A 628 21.34 9.48 1.20
N ASP A 629 20.10 8.99 1.08
CA ASP A 629 19.81 7.84 0.21
C ASP A 629 19.86 8.23 -1.28
N CYS A 630 19.96 9.53 -1.57
CA CYS A 630 20.02 10.10 -2.92
C CYS A 630 18.80 9.75 -3.79
N ALA A 631 17.69 9.34 -3.15
CA ALA A 631 16.47 8.94 -3.82
C ALA A 631 15.68 10.15 -4.31
N ILE A 632 15.08 10.01 -5.49
CA ILE A 632 14.37 11.08 -6.19
C ILE A 632 12.91 11.12 -5.75
N PHE A 633 12.42 12.32 -5.41
CA PHE A 633 11.02 12.60 -5.15
C PHE A 633 10.42 13.42 -6.31
N LYS A 634 9.40 12.85 -6.97
CA LYS A 634 8.58 13.54 -8.00
C LYS A 634 7.11 13.52 -7.56
N ALA A 635 6.40 14.64 -7.66
CA ALA A 635 4.95 14.69 -7.44
C ALA A 635 4.24 15.68 -8.39
N SER A 636 2.92 15.57 -8.50
CA SER A 636 2.08 16.50 -9.28
C SER A 636 0.78 16.82 -8.51
N PHE A 637 0.25 18.03 -8.69
CA PHE A 637 -1.03 18.47 -8.13
C PHE A 637 -2.20 18.28 -9.10
N PHE A 638 -3.38 17.93 -8.56
CA PHE A 638 -4.61 17.64 -9.29
C PHE A 638 -5.85 18.27 -8.62
N GLY A 639 -6.87 18.55 -9.42
CA GLY A 639 -8.05 19.35 -9.06
C GLY A 639 -7.80 20.86 -9.24
N GLU A 640 -8.85 21.65 -9.45
CA GLU A 640 -8.76 23.09 -9.76
C GLU A 640 -8.07 23.93 -8.66
N LYS A 641 -8.03 23.43 -7.42
CA LYS A 641 -7.47 24.11 -6.23
C LYS A 641 -6.38 23.26 -5.57
N ALA A 642 -5.75 22.39 -6.36
CA ALA A 642 -4.85 21.33 -5.91
C ALA A 642 -5.50 20.50 -4.79
N GLU A 643 -6.73 20.01 -4.97
CA GLU A 643 -7.42 19.15 -4.01
C GLU A 643 -6.66 17.85 -3.71
N GLU A 644 -5.85 17.35 -4.64
CA GLU A 644 -5.09 16.11 -4.51
C GLU A 644 -3.66 16.26 -5.01
N MET A 645 -2.79 15.35 -4.56
CA MET A 645 -1.46 15.15 -5.11
C MET A 645 -1.14 13.67 -5.26
N GLY A 646 -0.43 13.31 -6.32
CA GLY A 646 0.20 12.00 -6.49
C GLY A 646 1.71 12.15 -6.52
N GLY A 647 2.45 11.18 -6.01
CA GLY A 647 3.91 11.24 -5.98
C GLY A 647 4.60 9.88 -5.95
N SER A 648 5.92 9.90 -6.18
CA SER A 648 6.80 8.74 -6.24
C SER A 648 8.12 8.97 -5.54
N PHE A 649 8.73 7.88 -5.07
CA PHE A 649 10.08 7.80 -4.53
C PHE A 649 10.85 6.70 -5.27
N ASN A 650 12.11 6.94 -5.63
CA ASN A 650 12.96 5.93 -6.26
C ASN A 650 14.44 6.16 -5.95
N THR A 651 15.16 5.13 -5.50
CA THR A 651 16.63 5.18 -5.36
C THR A 651 17.37 5.19 -6.69
N VAL A 652 16.73 4.75 -7.79
CA VAL A 652 17.28 4.95 -9.13
C VAL A 652 17.19 6.43 -9.48
N GLN A 653 18.36 7.05 -9.72
CA GLN A 653 18.48 8.45 -10.06
C GLN A 653 18.25 8.69 -11.56
N ASP A 654 17.65 9.83 -11.90
CA ASP A 654 17.45 10.26 -13.30
C ASP A 654 18.80 10.39 -14.06
N THR A 655 19.85 10.86 -13.38
CA THR A 655 21.22 11.01 -13.92
C THR A 655 21.89 9.69 -14.29
N SER A 656 21.60 8.64 -13.53
CA SER A 656 22.05 7.26 -13.82
C SER A 656 21.12 6.55 -14.80
N LYS A 657 19.85 6.98 -14.86
CA LYS A 657 18.70 6.38 -15.56
C LYS A 657 18.33 4.97 -15.11
N TYR A 658 19.33 4.11 -14.90
CA TYR A 658 19.20 2.70 -14.60
C TYR A 658 19.91 2.34 -13.29
N GLY A 659 19.38 1.35 -12.56
CA GLY A 659 19.89 0.96 -11.25
C GLY A 659 19.61 -0.50 -10.89
N ASP A 660 20.15 -0.93 -9.76
CA ASP A 660 19.85 -2.25 -9.21
C ASP A 660 18.39 -2.31 -8.74
N ALA A 661 17.89 -3.52 -8.51
CA ALA A 661 16.55 -3.74 -7.99
C ALA A 661 16.62 -4.68 -6.80
N TYR A 662 15.90 -4.30 -5.75
CA TYR A 662 15.68 -5.12 -4.56
C TYR A 662 16.98 -5.56 -3.84
N GLY A 663 18.11 -4.90 -4.12
CA GLY A 663 19.29 -4.95 -3.27
C GLY A 663 19.04 -4.22 -1.93
N GLN A 664 19.95 -4.39 -0.97
CA GLN A 664 19.82 -3.85 0.39
C GLN A 664 19.45 -2.35 0.48
N ASN A 665 19.94 -1.55 -0.49
CA ASN A 665 19.69 -0.12 -0.55
C ASN A 665 18.61 0.29 -1.56
N ASP A 666 18.06 -0.64 -2.34
CA ASP A 666 17.08 -0.32 -3.37
C ASP A 666 15.67 -0.23 -2.77
N TRP A 667 15.08 0.96 -2.81
CA TRP A 667 13.74 1.21 -2.30
C TRP A 667 12.99 2.25 -3.14
N GLY A 668 11.69 2.30 -2.92
CA GLY A 668 10.85 3.29 -3.56
C GLY A 668 9.38 3.06 -3.24
N GLY A 669 8.53 3.77 -3.95
CA GLY A 669 7.09 3.61 -3.82
C GLY A 669 6.33 4.75 -4.47
N VAL A 670 5.01 4.65 -4.42
CA VAL A 670 4.09 5.59 -5.04
C VAL A 670 2.89 5.85 -4.13
N PHE A 671 2.39 7.07 -4.12
CA PHE A 671 1.30 7.48 -3.25
C PHE A 671 0.28 8.37 -3.94
N GLY A 672 -0.92 8.36 -3.39
CA GLY A 672 -1.95 9.38 -3.61
C GLY A 672 -2.39 9.95 -2.28
N ALA A 673 -2.55 11.28 -2.23
CA ALA A 673 -2.95 12.00 -1.02
C ALA A 673 -3.95 13.10 -1.34
N SER A 674 -4.96 13.24 -0.50
CA SER A 674 -5.97 14.32 -0.59
C SER A 674 -5.66 15.43 0.40
N LYS A 675 -5.94 16.67 -0.01
CA LYS A 675 -5.86 17.87 0.83
C LYS A 675 -6.81 17.72 2.01
N GLY A 676 -6.25 17.61 3.22
CA GLY A 676 -7.02 17.67 4.44
C GLY A 676 -7.78 19.00 4.54
N SER A 677 -8.95 18.97 5.19
CA SER A 677 -9.68 20.21 5.45
C SER A 677 -8.80 21.16 6.27
N ALA A 678 -8.66 22.41 5.82
CA ALA A 678 -7.86 23.42 6.50
C ALA A 678 -8.48 23.88 7.85
N THR A 679 -9.64 23.34 8.22
CA THR A 679 -10.34 23.64 9.47
C THR A 679 -10.41 22.40 10.36
N SER A 680 -9.64 22.44 11.46
CA SER A 680 -9.57 21.43 12.53
C SER A 680 -9.07 20.04 12.11
N ASN A 681 -8.39 19.41 13.06
CA ASN A 681 -8.12 17.97 13.05
C ASN A 681 -9.51 17.29 12.97
N THR A 682 -9.86 16.58 11.88
CA THR A 682 -11.23 16.05 11.68
C THR A 682 -11.62 14.95 12.67
N PHE A 683 -10.75 14.63 13.61
CA PHE A 683 -10.97 13.82 14.80
C PHE A 683 -11.57 14.59 15.99
N GLN A 684 -11.54 15.93 15.99
CA GLN A 684 -11.99 16.80 17.11
C GLN A 684 -13.51 17.00 17.18
N GLY A 685 -14.26 16.60 16.16
CA GLY A 685 -15.69 16.96 16.04
C GLY A 685 -16.66 16.14 16.90
N ASP A 686 -16.28 14.96 17.39
CA ASP A 686 -17.20 13.96 17.96
C ASP A 686 -16.87 13.50 19.39
N ASP A 687 -15.73 13.87 19.96
CA ASP A 687 -15.28 13.32 21.26
C ASP A 687 -15.43 14.27 22.46
N GLY A 688 -15.90 15.51 22.23
CA GLY A 688 -16.23 16.53 23.23
C GLY A 688 -15.06 17.09 24.07
N ASN A 689 -13.94 16.34 24.15
CA ASN A 689 -12.86 16.54 25.11
C ASN A 689 -11.44 16.44 24.49
N ASN A 690 -11.28 16.19 23.17
CA ASN A 690 -9.99 15.96 22.51
C ASN A 690 -9.15 14.82 23.13
N ASN A 691 -9.80 13.72 23.49
CA ASN A 691 -9.17 12.54 24.08
C ASN A 691 -8.60 11.56 23.03
N TYR A 692 -9.13 11.55 21.80
CA TYR A 692 -8.78 10.56 20.77
C TYR A 692 -8.17 11.25 19.54
N GLY A 693 -6.83 11.18 19.39
CA GLY A 693 -6.09 11.80 18.27
C GLY A 693 -5.32 13.08 18.63
N GLN A 694 -4.79 13.18 19.85
CA GLN A 694 -3.79 14.19 20.24
C GLN A 694 -2.44 13.91 19.57
N ASN A 695 -2.33 14.27 18.30
CA ASN A 695 -1.04 14.45 17.66
C ASN A 695 -0.42 15.73 18.24
N ASN A 696 0.68 15.59 18.99
CA ASN A 696 1.44 16.73 19.51
C ASN A 696 2.18 17.46 18.38
N TYR A 697 1.46 18.21 17.54
CA TYR A 697 2.01 19.10 16.50
C TYR A 697 2.60 20.39 17.11
N SER A 698 3.45 20.24 18.14
CA SER A 698 4.08 21.35 18.84
C SER A 698 5.54 21.05 19.18
N GLN A 699 6.39 21.02 18.14
CA GLN A 699 7.80 21.43 18.11
C GLN A 699 8.46 20.91 16.83
N LEU A 700 8.55 21.79 15.81
CA LEU A 700 9.64 21.96 14.84
C LEU A 700 9.25 23.03 13.80
#